data_AF-A0A7J5GZ67-F1
#
_entry.id   AF-A0A7J5GZ67-F1
#
_cell.length_a   1.000
_cell.length_b   1.000
_cell.length_c   1.000
_cell.angle_alpha   90.00
_cell.angle_beta   90.00
_cell.angle_gamma   90.00
#
_symmetry.space_group_name_H-M   'P 1'
#
loop_
_entity.id
_entity.type
_entity.pdbx_description
1 polymer ?
#
loop_
_entity_poly.entity_id
_entity_poly.type
_entity_poly.pdbx_seq_one_letter_code
_entity_poly.pdbx_strand_id
1 'polypeptide(L)'
;MKRNFLTYILLCILLLGSAACQDDPLYNGGEIGEGESLVSATVKFKPLTPALNGNTRTAGNVIKNINNLCVLLYNEKGELLKTYPLTEGTDEGQYQLEDKDRPDNNPDSNLPPAEAQTPHADFKLKIPYGRYQIYAVANMEDLLTNEEYSEAIKTANGLKSISLQWDKDKVANNNQMFGYFTVTGSVQNDEVAVINRASTKLHAWIRRAASKVTIAYDGSDLHENVFIYLKSVTIKDIPTECYLGKKSTINMNPKDDIEDYGDLMTEGESITYAEGTNYDEHWPARVTKGKPYYYYIDNAQKGASVLKAEYDSKRAEYAKLAHGETNEALFFYENMQGEGKDKRQDADGDKELDAPGLPDDETYINKDDKPYGTYIEVKAYYISNADGRVGSGDIIYRFMLGKDVYKDYNAERNHHYKLTLKFNKYANDVDWHIEYEEKKPGIEVPNPYYISYLYNRTMDLPMKINTGGGKLVSLEANILTNNWGPRDAYTGNPDQLDYAYWYDYDVTSRKDYTGQNKENPNQPWNGFLSLRKTKYKILTNVQSESNDKATFYVTDNKQYYDEHKIGTRTYLEDSQEIGNDDKDGKFRIEPNEAEQTINVAIPFYTRAKQMIITTGYTGNNPYVAYQRQATVEIKAILEMPGERENEILVDTVEILQVRRLVNPKGIYRKHNNNSSFHVKLLRLPRENDTQFVEFTSEGPWKAEIVEGSTSGFVNLNGSTLVEGNTGTPIDFMVNFEGNCSENQNRYAIIRVHYHNYTCQHLIFVRQGDAPDALLEGGTRWHAHNLVTASSETESPLDEGSLFKLGNMTHPIAASNQVNQRVPWINVKPGDFPDYQEAEKDKFPILKIVGQEEEMNWGDIPTINSSQNNANCQIQPNQSMWNLEYNRGHNDGTKYVGKFALSGARIAEFNDFYALFDSDEIEQGYGVLYGNEATETATDIQQAYRYRAGIDTDGYGMRGCFVYNKNTCKNLFFPIGASGYGHRKRADLHEGSSWDYHSFGILRYSSDRYTTYPENGKLSGEKLSLKPLFYDLYMRPGAIYWLDKEATMEDGTTIGWDINYFTFDFNHISRGKLSLNVYNNDACFIRCVEDENTTTR
;
A
#
# COMPACT_ATOMS: atom_id res chain seq x y z
N MET A 1 17.75 7.25 -84.41
CA MET A 1 17.80 8.72 -84.54
C MET A 1 18.36 9.28 -83.23
N LYS A 2 19.54 9.93 -83.26
CA LYS A 2 19.78 11.40 -83.14
C LYS A 2 19.63 11.96 -81.71
N ARG A 3 20.67 12.70 -81.25
CA ARG A 3 20.83 13.41 -79.94
C ARG A 3 20.79 12.47 -78.71
N ASN A 4 21.91 12.07 -78.09
CA ASN A 4 22.77 12.91 -77.23
C ASN A 4 24.22 12.38 -77.14
N PHE A 5 24.98 12.46 -78.25
CA PHE A 5 26.29 11.80 -78.36
C PHE A 5 27.49 12.62 -77.82
N LEU A 6 27.33 13.92 -77.51
CA LEU A 6 28.45 14.76 -77.04
C LEU A 6 28.60 14.81 -75.52
N THR A 7 27.52 14.72 -74.73
CA THR A 7 27.57 14.93 -73.28
C THR A 7 28.35 13.85 -72.54
N TYR A 8 28.26 12.60 -73.01
CA TYR A 8 28.99 11.47 -72.42
C TYR A 8 30.49 11.50 -72.74
N ILE A 9 30.92 12.10 -73.86
CA ILE A 9 32.33 12.14 -74.27
C ILE A 9 33.18 12.98 -73.31
N LEU A 10 32.62 14.07 -72.74
CA LEU A 10 33.34 14.89 -71.77
C LEU A 10 33.53 14.18 -70.41
N LEU A 11 32.61 13.29 -70.04
CA LEU A 11 32.65 12.54 -68.78
C LEU A 11 33.61 11.35 -68.80
N CYS A 12 33.89 10.76 -69.98
CA CYS A 12 34.82 9.63 -70.10
C CYS A 12 36.30 10.01 -70.14
N ILE A 13 36.65 11.27 -70.46
CA ILE A 13 38.05 11.71 -70.64
C ILE A 13 38.71 12.10 -69.31
N LEU A 14 37.93 12.45 -68.28
CA LEU A 14 38.42 12.80 -66.94
C LEU A 14 38.66 11.56 -66.03
N LEU A 15 38.52 10.34 -66.56
CA LEU A 15 38.64 9.07 -65.85
C LEU A 15 39.76 8.14 -66.38
N LEU A 16 40.60 8.63 -67.29
CA LEU A 16 41.70 7.86 -67.89
C LEU A 16 43.01 8.67 -67.81
N GLY A 17 43.66 8.66 -66.64
CA GLY A 17 44.77 9.57 -66.33
C GLY A 17 45.92 9.04 -65.46
N SER A 18 45.86 7.81 -64.92
CA SER A 18 46.98 7.24 -64.13
C SER A 18 46.86 5.71 -63.98
N ALA A 19 47.59 4.97 -64.83
CA ALA A 19 47.73 3.51 -64.75
C ALA A 19 49.17 3.06 -65.02
N ALA A 20 50.12 3.69 -64.33
CA ALA A 20 51.52 3.29 -64.16
C ALA A 20 52.12 4.14 -63.01
N CYS A 21 52.98 3.64 -62.12
CA CYS A 21 53.43 2.26 -61.93
C CYS A 21 52.76 1.62 -60.69
N GLN A 22 52.52 0.32 -60.74
CA GLN A 22 52.49 -0.53 -59.57
C GLN A 22 53.89 -1.16 -59.47
N ASP A 23 54.69 -0.71 -58.51
CA ASP A 23 55.79 -1.50 -57.97
C ASP A 23 55.30 -1.99 -56.59
N ASP A 24 55.16 -3.29 -56.42
CA ASP A 24 54.98 -3.92 -55.11
C ASP A 24 56.36 -4.26 -54.52
N PRO A 25 56.81 -3.61 -53.44
CA PRO A 25 57.77 -4.22 -52.54
C PRO A 25 57.01 -5.27 -51.73
N LEU A 26 57.18 -6.54 -52.08
CA LEU A 26 56.72 -7.71 -51.30
C LEU A 26 57.48 -7.84 -49.97
N TYR A 27 57.36 -6.84 -49.09
CA TYR A 27 58.03 -6.75 -47.79
C TYR A 27 57.09 -6.17 -46.72
N ASN A 28 56.61 -7.04 -45.82
CA ASN A 28 56.03 -6.61 -44.54
C ASN A 28 57.15 -6.10 -43.63
N GLY A 29 57.42 -4.79 -43.71
CA GLY A 29 58.52 -4.12 -43.00
C GLY A 29 59.50 -3.49 -43.99
N GLY A 30 59.21 -2.26 -44.41
CA GLY A 30 60.16 -1.45 -45.19
C GLY A 30 61.36 -1.00 -44.35
N GLU A 31 62.48 -0.70 -45.01
CA GLU A 31 63.73 -0.33 -44.35
C GLU A 31 63.57 0.82 -43.36
N ILE A 32 64.12 0.64 -42.16
CA ILE A 32 64.16 1.65 -41.11
C ILE A 32 65.44 2.46 -41.32
N GLY A 33 65.34 3.51 -42.13
CA GLY A 33 66.42 4.50 -42.28
C GLY A 33 66.59 5.39 -41.05
N GLU A 34 67.65 6.18 -41.02
CA GLU A 34 67.83 7.21 -39.97
C GLU A 34 66.85 8.38 -40.16
N GLY A 35 66.17 8.79 -39.08
CA GLY A 35 65.23 9.91 -39.09
C GLY A 35 64.38 10.01 -37.84
N GLU A 36 63.61 11.09 -37.73
CA GLU A 36 62.59 11.30 -36.69
C GLU A 36 61.20 11.50 -37.30
N SER A 37 60.19 10.93 -36.66
CA SER A 37 58.77 11.16 -36.95
C SER A 37 58.19 12.17 -35.98
N LEU A 38 57.50 13.20 -36.47
CA LEU A 38 56.52 13.91 -35.67
C LEU A 38 55.25 13.06 -35.60
N VAL A 39 55.14 12.30 -34.51
CA VAL A 39 54.00 11.45 -34.22
C VAL A 39 52.84 12.32 -33.73
N SER A 40 51.68 12.18 -34.36
CA SER A 40 50.41 12.61 -33.78
C SER A 40 49.76 11.39 -33.13
N ALA A 41 49.46 11.47 -31.84
CA ALA A 41 48.95 10.37 -31.06
C ALA A 41 47.61 10.74 -30.43
N THR A 42 46.63 9.84 -30.59
CA THR A 42 45.32 9.92 -29.92
C THR A 42 45.24 8.77 -28.92
N VAL A 43 45.06 9.08 -27.64
CA VAL A 43 44.59 8.10 -26.65
C VAL A 43 43.08 8.22 -26.57
N LYS A 44 42.37 7.17 -27.00
CA LYS A 44 40.93 7.06 -26.78
C LYS A 44 40.70 6.15 -25.60
N PHE A 45 39.85 6.58 -24.69
CA PHE A 45 39.55 5.81 -23.50
C PHE A 45 38.58 4.71 -23.92
N LYS A 46 38.83 3.45 -23.54
CA LYS A 46 37.84 2.41 -23.77
C LYS A 46 36.73 2.63 -22.74
N PRO A 47 35.48 2.95 -23.16
CA PRO A 47 34.39 3.09 -22.21
C PRO A 47 34.26 1.81 -21.38
N LEU A 48 33.72 1.92 -20.16
CA LEU A 48 33.33 0.75 -19.39
C LEU A 48 32.51 -0.16 -20.30
N THR A 49 32.94 -1.41 -20.43
CA THR A 49 32.24 -2.37 -21.27
C THR A 49 31.08 -2.95 -20.45
N PRO A 50 29.82 -2.86 -20.92
CA PRO A 50 28.69 -3.33 -20.12
C PRO A 50 28.68 -4.85 -20.00
N ALA A 51 28.39 -5.33 -18.80
CA ALA A 51 28.07 -6.73 -18.49
C ALA A 51 26.90 -6.75 -17.48
N LEU A 52 25.89 -7.61 -17.72
CA LEU A 52 24.70 -7.81 -16.85
C LEU A 52 23.82 -6.51 -16.61
N ASN A 53 23.06 -6.30 -15.50
CA ASN A 53 21.95 -5.27 -15.33
C ASN A 53 21.62 -4.57 -13.90
N GLY A 54 22.19 -3.45 -13.36
CA GLY A 54 21.87 -2.79 -12.01
C GLY A 54 22.53 -1.37 -11.72
N ASN A 55 22.44 -0.71 -10.51
CA ASN A 55 23.21 0.48 -9.92
C ASN A 55 23.21 0.69 -8.34
N THR A 56 24.25 1.30 -7.70
CA THR A 56 24.60 1.29 -6.22
C THR A 56 25.62 2.33 -5.55
N ARG A 57 25.26 3.22 -4.61
CA ARG A 57 26.12 4.07 -3.69
C ARG A 57 27.23 5.10 -4.12
N THR A 58 28.29 4.83 -4.90
CA THR A 58 29.30 5.90 -5.22
C THR A 58 29.13 6.42 -6.65
N ALA A 59 28.98 7.74 -6.87
CA ALA A 59 28.64 8.33 -8.17
C ALA A 59 29.36 7.65 -9.38
N GLY A 60 28.60 7.04 -10.29
CA GLY A 60 29.11 6.03 -11.24
C GLY A 60 30.14 6.51 -12.26
N ASN A 61 30.37 7.82 -12.32
CA ASN A 61 31.36 8.50 -13.14
C ASN A 61 32.58 9.00 -12.34
N VAL A 62 32.74 8.68 -11.05
CA VAL A 62 33.80 9.25 -10.20
C VAL A 62 35.22 8.95 -10.72
N ILE A 63 35.45 7.76 -11.29
CA ILE A 63 36.72 7.36 -11.92
C ILE A 63 36.78 7.66 -13.43
N LYS A 64 35.95 8.59 -13.93
CA LYS A 64 35.87 8.89 -15.38
C LYS A 64 37.04 9.72 -15.90
N ASN A 65 37.53 10.66 -15.08
CA ASN A 65 38.40 11.75 -15.51
C ASN A 65 39.87 11.36 -15.71
N ILE A 66 40.58 12.23 -16.42
CA ILE A 66 42.03 12.22 -16.61
C ILE A 66 42.59 13.45 -15.92
N ASN A 67 43.50 13.25 -14.97
CA ASN A 67 44.17 14.31 -14.25
C ASN A 67 45.61 14.50 -14.76
N ASN A 68 46.21 13.43 -15.32
CA ASN A 68 47.57 13.38 -15.84
C ASN A 68 47.73 12.21 -16.83
N LEU A 69 48.75 12.30 -17.69
CA LEU A 69 49.06 11.30 -18.73
C LEU A 69 50.58 11.22 -18.95
N CYS A 70 51.12 10.00 -18.98
CA CYS A 70 52.52 9.72 -19.28
C CYS A 70 52.62 8.65 -20.39
N VAL A 71 53.55 8.86 -21.32
CA VAL A 71 53.84 7.92 -22.41
C VAL A 71 55.24 7.33 -22.25
N LEU A 72 55.35 6.01 -22.36
CA LEU A 72 56.60 5.28 -22.16
C LEU A 72 56.99 4.54 -23.45
N LEU A 73 58.20 4.81 -23.92
CA LEU A 73 58.76 4.30 -25.17
C LEU A 73 59.82 3.23 -24.86
N TYR A 74 59.59 2.01 -25.34
CA TYR A 74 60.48 0.87 -25.19
C TYR A 74 60.98 0.38 -26.55
N ASN A 75 62.16 -0.22 -26.57
CA ASN A 75 62.63 -0.93 -27.76
C ASN A 75 61.88 -2.26 -27.96
N GLU A 76 62.17 -2.95 -29.06
CA GLU A 76 61.55 -4.24 -29.43
C GLU A 76 61.79 -5.38 -28.41
N LYS A 77 62.78 -5.26 -27.52
CA LYS A 77 63.02 -6.20 -26.41
C LYS A 77 62.26 -5.83 -25.13
N GLY A 78 61.56 -4.70 -25.09
CA GLY A 78 60.91 -4.18 -23.89
C GLY A 78 61.84 -3.45 -22.93
N GLU A 79 63.01 -2.96 -23.36
CA GLU A 79 63.92 -2.11 -22.56
C GLU A 79 63.54 -0.63 -22.74
N LEU A 80 63.44 0.14 -21.65
CA LEU A 80 62.99 1.54 -21.69
C LEU A 80 63.99 2.45 -22.42
N LEU A 81 63.51 3.21 -23.40
CA LEU A 81 64.30 4.20 -24.14
C LEU A 81 64.03 5.62 -23.64
N LYS A 82 62.76 5.98 -23.38
CA LYS A 82 62.37 7.34 -22.99
C LYS A 82 60.98 7.38 -22.36
N THR A 83 60.81 8.27 -21.37
CA THR A 83 59.51 8.66 -20.82
C THR A 83 59.11 10.05 -21.32
N TYR A 84 57.81 10.27 -21.43
CA TYR A 84 57.20 11.52 -21.85
C TYR A 84 56.02 11.83 -20.90
N PRO A 85 56.27 12.44 -19.73
CA PRO A 85 55.20 13.02 -18.92
C PRO A 85 54.59 14.19 -19.69
N LEU A 86 53.27 14.20 -19.86
CA LEU A 86 52.57 15.19 -20.66
C LEU A 86 51.85 16.21 -19.76
N THR A 87 51.82 17.47 -20.20
CA THR A 87 51.06 18.56 -19.55
C THR A 87 49.95 19.08 -20.46
N GLU A 88 48.94 19.74 -19.91
CA GLU A 88 47.86 20.30 -20.74
C GLU A 88 48.39 21.38 -21.68
N GLY A 89 47.95 21.37 -22.95
CA GLY A 89 48.32 22.37 -23.95
C GLY A 89 48.25 21.87 -25.39
N THR A 90 49.00 22.50 -26.30
CA THR A 90 48.85 22.27 -27.76
C THR A 90 50.16 21.92 -28.49
N ASP A 91 51.29 22.12 -27.82
CA ASP A 91 52.64 21.96 -28.38
C ASP A 91 53.14 20.50 -28.26
N GLU A 92 54.42 20.28 -28.58
CA GLU A 92 55.06 18.97 -28.43
C GLU A 92 55.26 18.62 -26.95
N GLY A 93 54.88 17.39 -26.57
CA GLY A 93 54.86 16.97 -25.16
C GLY A 93 53.65 17.49 -24.37
N GLN A 94 52.70 18.18 -25.01
CA GLN A 94 51.45 18.61 -24.40
C GLN A 94 50.25 17.86 -24.97
N TYR A 95 49.18 17.73 -24.18
CA TYR A 95 47.93 17.07 -24.57
C TYR A 95 46.70 17.98 -24.42
N GLN A 96 45.71 17.78 -25.29
CA GLN A 96 44.37 18.37 -25.17
C GLN A 96 43.38 17.32 -24.72
N LEU A 97 42.51 17.67 -23.77
CA LEU A 97 41.33 16.90 -23.41
C LEU A 97 40.08 17.47 -24.06
N GLU A 98 39.20 16.56 -24.44
CA GLU A 98 37.87 16.77 -25.01
C GLU A 98 37.05 15.50 -24.68
N ASP A 99 35.73 15.61 -24.56
CA ASP A 99 34.81 14.45 -24.56
C ASP A 99 34.26 14.22 -25.98
N LYS A 100 34.11 12.96 -26.40
CA LYS A 100 33.44 12.59 -27.66
C LYS A 100 32.38 11.52 -27.44
N ASP A 101 31.29 11.68 -28.17
CA ASP A 101 30.17 10.75 -28.24
C ASP A 101 30.61 9.37 -28.72
N ARG A 102 30.01 8.33 -28.15
CA ARG A 102 30.24 6.93 -28.53
C ARG A 102 29.12 6.44 -29.44
N PRO A 103 29.43 5.73 -30.55
CA PRO A 103 28.40 5.16 -31.41
C PRO A 103 27.64 4.05 -30.68
N ASP A 104 26.32 3.99 -30.86
CA ASP A 104 25.43 3.01 -30.20
C ASP A 104 25.80 1.54 -30.50
N ASN A 105 26.51 1.28 -31.60
CA ASN A 105 27.05 -0.04 -31.94
C ASN A 105 28.56 -0.06 -31.66
N ASN A 106 28.95 -0.62 -30.52
CA ASN A 106 30.36 -0.87 -30.20
C ASN A 106 30.86 -2.14 -30.92
N PRO A 107 31.83 -2.05 -31.86
CA PRO A 107 32.32 -3.22 -32.61
C PRO A 107 33.05 -4.25 -31.73
N ASP A 108 33.49 -3.87 -30.53
CA ASP A 108 34.16 -4.77 -29.59
C ASP A 108 33.18 -5.68 -28.80
N SER A 109 31.88 -5.39 -28.77
CA SER A 109 30.92 -6.09 -27.90
C SER A 109 29.51 -6.31 -28.46
N ASN A 110 29.12 -5.67 -29.58
CA ASN A 110 27.73 -5.65 -30.09
C ASN A 110 26.68 -5.18 -29.06
N LEU A 111 27.11 -4.46 -28.03
CA LEU A 111 26.26 -3.83 -27.02
C LEU A 111 26.43 -2.30 -27.07
N PRO A 112 25.41 -1.51 -26.67
CA PRO A 112 25.58 -0.08 -26.44
C PRO A 112 26.73 0.21 -25.48
N PRO A 113 27.46 1.33 -25.63
CA PRO A 113 28.51 1.71 -24.70
C PRO A 113 27.91 2.00 -23.30
N ALA A 114 28.61 1.63 -22.22
CA ALA A 114 28.15 1.95 -20.86
C ALA A 114 28.46 3.39 -20.42
N GLU A 115 29.29 4.10 -21.19
CA GLU A 115 29.52 5.55 -21.09
C GLU A 115 29.17 6.20 -22.44
N ALA A 116 28.21 7.12 -22.46
CA ALA A 116 27.71 7.73 -23.70
C ALA A 116 28.74 8.68 -24.34
N GLN A 117 29.53 9.35 -23.48
CA GLN A 117 30.69 10.14 -23.84
C GLN A 117 31.91 9.64 -23.06
N THR A 118 33.09 9.75 -23.65
CA THR A 118 34.36 9.48 -22.97
C THR A 118 35.37 10.57 -23.28
N PRO A 119 36.31 10.85 -22.37
CA PRO A 119 37.42 11.72 -22.72
C PRO A 119 38.37 11.03 -23.71
N HIS A 120 39.14 11.83 -24.42
CA HIS A 120 40.30 11.40 -25.20
C HIS A 120 41.39 12.47 -25.13
N ALA A 121 42.64 12.04 -25.24
CA ALA A 121 43.81 12.90 -25.23
C ALA A 121 44.49 12.91 -26.60
N ASP A 122 44.52 14.06 -27.25
CA ASP A 122 45.23 14.28 -28.52
C ASP A 122 46.52 15.08 -28.27
N PHE A 123 47.67 14.54 -28.71
CA PHE A 123 49.00 15.13 -28.46
C PHE A 123 50.03 14.83 -29.58
N LYS A 124 51.22 15.44 -29.46
CA LYS A 124 52.33 15.31 -30.43
C LYS A 124 53.66 14.99 -29.74
N LEU A 125 54.40 14.02 -30.27
CA LEU A 125 55.75 13.65 -29.82
C LEU A 125 56.71 13.51 -31.00
N LYS A 126 57.98 13.91 -30.86
CA LYS A 126 59.05 13.34 -31.69
C LYS A 126 59.48 11.97 -31.17
N ILE A 127 59.48 11.00 -32.08
CA ILE A 127 60.00 9.63 -31.86
C ILE A 127 60.88 9.29 -33.06
N PRO A 128 62.10 8.74 -32.88
CA PRO A 128 62.94 8.28 -33.99
C PRO A 128 62.26 7.19 -34.84
N TYR A 129 62.81 6.89 -36.01
CA TYR A 129 62.39 5.74 -36.80
C TYR A 129 62.87 4.43 -36.13
N GLY A 130 61.99 3.42 -36.05
CA GLY A 130 62.26 2.17 -35.34
C GLY A 130 61.04 1.28 -35.15
N ARG A 131 61.22 0.19 -34.40
CA ARG A 131 60.17 -0.70 -33.90
C ARG A 131 60.15 -0.59 -32.37
N TYR A 132 58.98 -0.29 -31.81
CA TYR A 132 58.84 0.09 -30.41
C TYR A 132 57.60 -0.50 -29.78
N GLN A 133 57.68 -0.89 -28.51
CA GLN A 133 56.47 -0.98 -27.68
C GLN A 133 56.24 0.39 -27.05
N ILE A 134 55.01 0.91 -27.14
CA ILE A 134 54.69 2.27 -26.68
C ILE A 134 53.43 2.18 -25.82
N TYR A 135 53.53 2.62 -24.57
CA TYR A 135 52.46 2.52 -23.58
C TYR A 135 52.00 3.89 -23.11
N ALA A 136 50.73 3.99 -22.72
CA ALA A 136 50.14 5.14 -22.06
C ALA A 136 49.67 4.74 -20.66
N VAL A 137 50.02 5.56 -19.67
CA VAL A 137 49.58 5.47 -18.28
C VAL A 137 48.89 6.78 -17.92
N ALA A 138 47.68 6.72 -17.37
CA ALA A 138 46.97 7.89 -16.88
C ALA A 138 46.64 7.75 -15.39
N ASN A 139 46.53 8.90 -14.71
CA ASN A 139 46.22 9.02 -13.29
C ASN A 139 47.25 8.38 -12.34
N MET A 140 48.56 8.52 -12.66
CA MET A 140 49.69 8.10 -11.82
C MET A 140 50.78 9.20 -11.83
N GLU A 141 50.64 10.21 -10.98
CA GLU A 141 51.57 11.36 -10.91
C GLU A 141 52.94 10.98 -10.38
N ASP A 142 53.00 9.96 -9.53
CA ASP A 142 54.21 9.45 -8.90
C ASP A 142 54.97 8.41 -9.74
N LEU A 143 54.45 8.02 -10.92
CA LEU A 143 55.06 7.01 -11.81
C LEU A 143 56.55 7.24 -12.12
N LEU A 144 57.01 8.50 -12.08
CA LEU A 144 58.39 8.90 -12.35
C LEU A 144 59.18 9.35 -11.09
N THR A 145 58.54 9.44 -9.92
CA THR A 145 59.13 9.97 -8.68
C THR A 145 59.11 8.99 -7.51
N ASN A 146 58.23 8.00 -7.55
CA ASN A 146 58.22 6.83 -6.69
C ASN A 146 59.40 5.91 -7.07
N GLU A 147 60.23 5.54 -6.09
CA GLU A 147 61.46 4.76 -6.33
C GLU A 147 61.16 3.36 -6.89
N GLU A 148 60.09 2.71 -6.43
CA GLU A 148 59.70 1.37 -6.91
C GLU A 148 59.14 1.42 -8.34
N TYR A 149 58.25 2.38 -8.63
CA TYR A 149 57.68 2.55 -9.97
C TYR A 149 58.75 2.96 -10.98
N SER A 150 59.62 3.93 -10.63
CA SER A 150 60.68 4.42 -11.53
C SER A 150 61.77 3.37 -11.81
N GLU A 151 61.97 2.40 -10.91
CA GLU A 151 62.76 1.18 -11.19
C GLU A 151 61.98 0.21 -12.09
N ALA A 152 60.72 -0.10 -11.77
CA ALA A 152 59.89 -1.06 -12.49
C ALA A 152 59.68 -0.68 -13.97
N ILE A 153 59.44 0.61 -14.27
CA ILE A 153 59.22 1.07 -15.66
C ILE A 153 60.44 0.92 -16.56
N LYS A 154 61.63 0.55 -16.07
CA LYS A 154 62.80 0.28 -16.93
C LYS A 154 62.58 -0.88 -17.90
N THR A 155 61.59 -1.74 -17.66
CA THR A 155 61.13 -2.74 -18.63
C THR A 155 59.62 -2.69 -18.85
N ALA A 156 59.16 -3.08 -20.05
CA ALA A 156 57.75 -3.12 -20.39
C ALA A 156 56.97 -4.13 -19.52
N ASN A 157 57.59 -5.26 -19.15
CA ASN A 157 57.02 -6.22 -18.22
C ASN A 157 56.96 -5.68 -16.79
N GLY A 158 57.97 -4.92 -16.35
CA GLY A 158 57.97 -4.25 -15.04
C GLY A 158 56.86 -3.21 -14.96
N LEU A 159 56.69 -2.36 -15.98
CA LEU A 159 55.56 -1.42 -16.11
C LEU A 159 54.20 -2.15 -15.98
N LYS A 160 54.00 -3.25 -16.72
CA LYS A 160 52.76 -4.04 -16.62
C LYS A 160 52.54 -4.71 -15.25
N SER A 161 53.60 -4.86 -14.46
CA SER A 161 53.61 -5.53 -13.14
C SER A 161 53.64 -4.55 -11.96
N ILE A 162 53.46 -3.25 -12.18
CA ILE A 162 53.30 -2.27 -11.09
C ILE A 162 52.04 -2.62 -10.27
N SER A 163 52.19 -2.72 -8.95
CA SER A 163 51.08 -2.85 -8.00
C SER A 163 50.29 -1.54 -7.93
N LEU A 164 48.97 -1.65 -7.97
CA LEU A 164 48.03 -0.59 -7.65
C LEU A 164 47.26 -0.98 -6.39
N GLN A 165 47.47 -0.26 -5.30
CA GLN A 165 46.76 -0.47 -4.03
C GLN A 165 45.34 0.11 -4.08
N TRP A 166 44.40 -0.48 -3.34
CA TRP A 166 42.99 -0.06 -3.31
C TRP A 166 42.74 1.02 -2.25
N ASP A 167 42.45 2.24 -2.69
CA ASP A 167 41.99 3.32 -1.80
C ASP A 167 40.50 3.15 -1.48
N LYS A 168 40.22 2.46 -0.39
CA LYS A 168 38.86 2.27 0.15
C LYS A 168 38.26 3.56 0.74
N ASP A 169 39.09 4.50 1.19
CA ASP A 169 38.64 5.70 1.91
C ASP A 169 38.31 6.84 0.92
N LYS A 170 38.86 6.78 -0.31
CA LYS A 170 38.60 7.70 -1.42
C LYS A 170 38.63 6.99 -2.78
N VAL A 171 37.55 6.29 -3.10
CA VAL A 171 37.32 5.55 -4.37
C VAL A 171 37.68 6.33 -5.65
N ALA A 172 37.55 7.66 -5.63
CA ALA A 172 37.97 8.55 -6.72
C ALA A 172 39.47 8.42 -7.10
N ASN A 173 40.31 7.91 -6.19
CA ASN A 173 41.73 7.65 -6.40
C ASN A 173 42.00 6.33 -7.16
N ASN A 174 41.03 5.42 -7.27
CA ASN A 174 41.19 4.12 -7.97
C ASN A 174 40.93 4.26 -9.48
N ASN A 175 41.38 5.38 -10.07
CA ASN A 175 41.09 5.80 -11.44
C ASN A 175 42.28 5.62 -12.41
N GLN A 176 43.31 4.86 -12.03
CA GLN A 176 44.48 4.54 -12.84
C GLN A 176 44.09 3.83 -14.13
N MET A 177 44.74 4.17 -15.24
CA MET A 177 44.44 3.58 -16.55
C MET A 177 45.69 3.24 -17.35
N PHE A 178 45.63 2.14 -18.10
CA PHE A 178 46.76 1.59 -18.86
C PHE A 178 46.36 1.13 -20.27
N GLY A 179 47.28 1.23 -21.23
CA GLY A 179 47.17 0.60 -22.55
C GLY A 179 48.37 0.89 -23.45
N TYR A 180 48.30 0.45 -24.71
CA TYR A 180 49.39 0.57 -25.69
C TYR A 180 48.95 1.21 -27.01
N PHE A 181 49.91 1.76 -27.75
CA PHE A 181 49.68 2.38 -29.06
C PHE A 181 49.91 1.41 -30.20
N THR A 182 48.98 1.43 -31.15
CA THR A 182 49.10 0.81 -32.47
C THR A 182 49.22 1.89 -33.56
N VAL A 183 49.74 1.54 -34.74
CA VAL A 183 49.72 2.45 -35.89
C VAL A 183 48.30 2.50 -36.45
N THR A 184 47.77 3.69 -36.71
CA THR A 184 46.38 3.85 -37.18
C THR A 184 46.16 3.13 -38.52
N GLY A 185 45.45 2.00 -38.48
CA GLY A 185 45.18 1.13 -39.64
C GLY A 185 45.89 -0.22 -39.64
N SER A 186 46.71 -0.55 -38.62
CA SER A 186 47.25 -1.91 -38.43
C SER A 186 46.24 -2.84 -37.72
N VAL A 187 46.55 -4.13 -37.67
CA VAL A 187 45.84 -5.09 -36.81
C VAL A 187 46.03 -4.66 -35.35
N GLN A 188 44.95 -4.63 -34.55
CA GLN A 188 44.98 -4.02 -33.20
C GLN A 188 45.62 -4.90 -32.10
N ASN A 189 46.24 -6.03 -32.45
CA ASN A 189 46.79 -7.01 -31.50
C ASN A 189 48.33 -7.12 -31.53
N ASP A 190 49.03 -6.24 -32.25
CA ASP A 190 50.49 -6.15 -32.22
C ASP A 190 50.91 -5.00 -31.29
N GLU A 191 51.62 -5.30 -30.20
CA GLU A 191 52.16 -4.28 -29.27
C GLU A 191 53.37 -3.53 -29.85
N VAL A 192 53.91 -3.96 -31.01
CA VAL A 192 55.09 -3.34 -31.65
C VAL A 192 54.67 -2.36 -32.75
N ALA A 193 54.64 -1.07 -32.41
CA ALA A 193 54.45 0.01 -33.37
C ALA A 193 55.70 0.19 -34.26
N VAL A 194 55.50 0.25 -35.59
CA VAL A 194 56.56 0.52 -36.57
C VAL A 194 56.48 1.96 -37.04
N ILE A 195 57.53 2.74 -36.78
CA ILE A 195 57.66 4.15 -37.15
C ILE A 195 58.77 4.28 -38.19
N ASN A 196 58.41 4.63 -39.43
CA ASN A 196 59.36 4.68 -40.56
C ASN A 196 59.09 5.82 -41.56
N ARG A 197 58.39 6.87 -41.12
CA ARG A 197 57.95 8.00 -41.96
C ARG A 197 57.84 9.28 -41.15
N ALA A 198 58.03 10.43 -41.78
CA ALA A 198 58.18 11.73 -41.10
C ALA A 198 56.94 12.20 -40.31
N SER A 199 55.76 11.67 -40.60
CA SER A 199 54.57 11.81 -39.75
C SER A 199 53.80 10.50 -39.69
N THR A 200 53.62 10.02 -38.46
CA THR A 200 52.94 8.76 -38.15
C THR A 200 51.76 9.05 -37.22
N LYS A 201 50.62 8.39 -37.44
CA LYS A 201 49.45 8.47 -36.55
C LYS A 201 49.40 7.25 -35.65
N LEU A 202 49.51 7.46 -34.34
CA LEU A 202 49.34 6.41 -33.33
C LEU A 202 47.95 6.53 -32.68
N HIS A 203 47.35 5.38 -32.38
CA HIS A 203 46.11 5.27 -31.63
C HIS A 203 46.31 4.28 -30.48
N ALA A 204 45.95 4.67 -29.26
CA ALA A 204 45.89 3.79 -28.11
C ALA A 204 44.46 3.66 -27.58
N TRP A 205 44.14 2.46 -27.09
CA TRP A 205 43.02 2.21 -26.20
C TRP A 205 43.56 2.02 -24.79
N ILE A 206 43.23 2.91 -23.85
CA ILE A 206 43.53 2.66 -22.42
C ILE A 206 42.27 2.25 -21.66
N ARG A 207 42.47 1.40 -20.64
CA ARG A 207 41.45 0.80 -19.78
C ARG A 207 41.76 1.16 -18.32
N ARG A 208 40.72 1.42 -17.53
CA ARG A 208 40.81 1.55 -16.06
C ARG A 208 41.28 0.25 -15.42
N ALA A 209 41.99 0.36 -14.29
CA ALA A 209 42.31 -0.76 -13.42
C ALA A 209 41.08 -1.27 -12.65
N ALA A 210 40.24 -0.33 -12.19
CA ALA A 210 38.97 -0.64 -11.54
C ALA A 210 37.82 -0.95 -12.52
N SER A 211 36.84 -1.67 -12.01
CA SER A 211 35.50 -1.88 -12.57
C SER A 211 34.44 -1.38 -11.59
N LYS A 212 33.19 -1.28 -12.03
CA LYS A 212 32.06 -0.87 -11.16
C LYS A 212 30.92 -1.89 -11.22
N VAL A 213 30.47 -2.38 -10.08
CA VAL A 213 29.30 -3.24 -9.90
C VAL A 213 28.14 -2.45 -9.34
N THR A 214 26.94 -2.87 -9.69
CA THR A 214 25.79 -1.99 -9.77
C THR A 214 24.53 -2.86 -9.72
N ILE A 215 23.61 -2.73 -8.73
CA ILE A 215 22.51 -3.70 -8.44
C ILE A 215 21.06 -3.16 -8.69
N ALA A 216 20.12 -4.03 -9.09
CA ALA A 216 18.67 -3.82 -9.02
C ALA A 216 17.95 -5.15 -8.66
N TYR A 217 16.62 -5.15 -8.45
CA TYR A 217 15.87 -6.32 -8.00
C TYR A 217 14.56 -6.52 -8.77
N ASP A 218 14.20 -7.78 -9.07
CA ASP A 218 12.95 -8.17 -9.73
C ASP A 218 12.22 -9.30 -8.98
N GLY A 219 11.11 -8.98 -8.32
CA GLY A 219 10.19 -9.93 -7.69
C GLY A 219 8.98 -10.30 -8.54
N SER A 220 9.02 -10.19 -9.88
CA SER A 220 7.83 -10.40 -10.72
C SER A 220 7.31 -11.84 -10.75
N ASP A 221 8.12 -12.80 -10.30
CA ASP A 221 7.83 -14.24 -10.25
C ASP A 221 7.56 -14.73 -8.82
N LEU A 222 7.45 -13.81 -7.85
CA LEU A 222 7.06 -14.14 -6.47
C LEU A 222 5.63 -14.69 -6.40
N HIS A 223 5.38 -15.55 -5.41
CA HIS A 223 4.04 -15.93 -5.00
C HIS A 223 3.32 -14.76 -4.30
N GLU A 224 2.00 -14.87 -4.17
CA GLU A 224 1.24 -13.93 -3.34
C GLU A 224 1.59 -14.14 -1.86
N ASN A 225 1.47 -13.08 -1.06
CA ASN A 225 1.83 -13.02 0.37
C ASN A 225 3.33 -13.17 0.69
N VAL A 226 4.19 -13.02 -0.32
CA VAL A 226 5.65 -12.96 -0.16
C VAL A 226 6.12 -11.51 -0.17
N PHE A 227 6.97 -11.18 0.81
CA PHE A 227 7.49 -9.83 1.04
C PHE A 227 8.99 -9.89 1.31
N ILE A 228 9.75 -8.98 0.70
CA ILE A 228 11.20 -8.86 0.92
C ILE A 228 11.52 -7.42 1.30
N TYR A 229 12.18 -7.24 2.44
CA TYR A 229 12.54 -5.96 3.03
C TYR A 229 14.05 -5.80 2.95
N LEU A 230 14.53 -5.19 1.86
CA LEU A 230 15.96 -5.04 1.59
C LEU A 230 16.59 -4.08 2.61
N LYS A 231 17.65 -4.52 3.30
CA LYS A 231 18.38 -3.73 4.30
C LYS A 231 19.62 -3.09 3.71
N SER A 232 20.47 -3.91 3.09
CA SER A 232 21.73 -3.46 2.48
C SER A 232 22.19 -4.38 1.35
N VAL A 233 23.09 -3.87 0.53
CA VAL A 233 23.89 -4.67 -0.42
C VAL A 233 25.35 -4.25 -0.34
N THR A 234 26.26 -5.22 -0.39
CA THR A 234 27.71 -5.04 -0.23
C THR A 234 28.45 -5.81 -1.31
N ILE A 235 29.51 -5.22 -1.88
CA ILE A 235 30.50 -6.00 -2.64
C ILE A 235 31.52 -6.60 -1.66
N LYS A 236 31.74 -7.90 -1.77
CA LYS A 236 32.55 -8.71 -0.87
C LYS A 236 33.74 -9.31 -1.61
N ASP A 237 34.83 -9.54 -0.88
CA ASP A 237 36.07 -10.12 -1.37
C ASP A 237 36.59 -9.42 -2.64
N ILE A 238 36.83 -8.11 -2.53
CA ILE A 238 37.55 -7.36 -3.57
C ILE A 238 39.06 -7.43 -3.31
N PRO A 239 39.91 -7.56 -4.34
CA PRO A 239 41.36 -7.51 -4.17
C PRO A 239 41.82 -6.20 -3.53
N THR A 240 42.75 -6.28 -2.57
CA THR A 240 43.42 -5.12 -1.97
C THR A 240 44.35 -4.41 -2.94
N GLU A 241 44.83 -5.13 -3.97
CA GLU A 241 45.67 -4.60 -5.03
C GLU A 241 45.40 -5.27 -6.38
N CYS A 242 45.82 -4.64 -7.48
CA CYS A 242 45.89 -5.28 -8.78
C CYS A 242 47.06 -4.74 -9.62
N TYR A 243 47.50 -5.51 -10.61
CA TYR A 243 48.54 -5.07 -11.53
C TYR A 243 48.02 -4.00 -12.48
N LEU A 244 48.86 -3.00 -12.81
CA LEU A 244 48.57 -1.95 -13.79
C LEU A 244 48.22 -2.51 -15.19
N GLY A 245 48.94 -3.55 -15.66
CA GLY A 245 48.80 -4.06 -17.04
C GLY A 245 48.79 -5.59 -17.24
N LYS A 246 49.11 -6.38 -16.20
CA LYS A 246 48.89 -7.84 -16.15
C LYS A 246 47.47 -8.18 -15.67
N LYS A 247 47.04 -9.43 -15.89
CA LYS A 247 45.87 -10.00 -15.20
C LYS A 247 46.14 -10.15 -13.70
N SER A 248 45.13 -9.93 -12.85
CA SER A 248 45.22 -10.18 -11.39
C SER A 248 44.25 -11.29 -10.95
N THR A 249 44.69 -12.15 -10.04
CA THR A 249 43.91 -13.27 -9.48
C THR A 249 44.35 -13.50 -8.05
N ILE A 250 43.40 -13.75 -7.13
CA ILE A 250 43.72 -14.25 -5.79
C ILE A 250 43.55 -15.77 -5.80
N ASN A 251 44.54 -16.51 -5.33
CA ASN A 251 44.40 -17.92 -4.97
C ASN A 251 45.32 -18.33 -3.82
N MET A 252 44.83 -18.20 -2.59
CA MET A 252 45.57 -18.57 -1.37
C MET A 252 45.65 -20.09 -1.13
N ASN A 253 45.30 -20.94 -2.10
CA ASN A 253 45.46 -22.40 -2.03
C ASN A 253 46.87 -22.82 -2.50
N PRO A 254 47.78 -23.27 -1.60
CA PRO A 254 49.18 -23.59 -1.93
C PRO A 254 49.37 -24.91 -2.69
N LYS A 255 48.32 -25.40 -3.37
CA LYS A 255 48.30 -26.63 -4.18
C LYS A 255 48.01 -26.38 -5.66
N ASP A 256 47.60 -25.17 -6.03
CA ASP A 256 47.21 -24.83 -7.40
C ASP A 256 48.33 -24.07 -8.11
N ASP A 257 48.58 -24.38 -9.38
CA ASP A 257 49.58 -23.69 -10.22
C ASP A 257 49.08 -22.32 -10.76
N ILE A 258 48.27 -21.59 -9.97
CA ILE A 258 47.70 -20.27 -10.34
C ILE A 258 48.58 -19.15 -9.73
N GLU A 259 48.85 -18.09 -10.50
CA GLU A 259 49.57 -16.89 -10.03
C GLU A 259 48.70 -16.13 -9.01
N ASP A 260 48.92 -16.40 -7.72
CA ASP A 260 48.33 -15.69 -6.58
C ASP A 260 48.95 -14.29 -6.44
N TYR A 261 48.11 -13.25 -6.36
CA TYR A 261 48.56 -11.88 -6.34
C TYR A 261 47.62 -10.92 -5.59
N GLY A 262 47.98 -10.62 -4.33
CA GLY A 262 47.33 -9.66 -3.45
C GLY A 262 46.66 -10.31 -2.23
N ASP A 263 45.88 -9.52 -1.48
CA ASP A 263 44.98 -9.99 -0.43
C ASP A 263 43.51 -9.72 -0.80
N LEU A 264 42.56 -10.26 -0.04
CA LEU A 264 41.13 -9.93 -0.17
C LEU A 264 40.67 -9.00 0.95
N MET A 265 40.04 -7.88 0.59
CA MET A 265 39.24 -7.10 1.51
C MET A 265 37.82 -7.67 1.56
N THR A 266 37.47 -8.31 2.67
CA THR A 266 36.19 -9.01 2.85
C THR A 266 34.97 -8.10 2.70
N GLU A 267 35.06 -6.87 3.19
CA GLU A 267 33.97 -5.87 3.17
C GLU A 267 34.38 -4.68 2.28
N GLY A 268 33.78 -4.56 1.10
CA GLY A 268 33.92 -3.42 0.20
C GLY A 268 32.85 -2.35 0.44
N GLU A 269 32.59 -1.54 -0.59
CA GLU A 269 31.51 -0.55 -0.53
C GLU A 269 30.13 -1.23 -0.33
N SER A 270 29.21 -0.53 0.34
CA SER A 270 27.87 -1.04 0.66
C SER A 270 26.79 0.04 0.54
N ILE A 271 25.65 -0.22 -0.11
CA ILE A 271 24.44 0.61 0.11
C ILE A 271 23.71 0.12 1.36
N THR A 272 23.28 1.04 2.21
CA THR A 272 22.17 0.81 3.15
C THR A 272 20.90 1.38 2.53
N TYR A 273 19.86 0.56 2.39
CA TYR A 273 18.56 0.98 1.89
C TYR A 273 17.66 1.52 3.01
N ALA A 274 17.64 0.82 4.15
CA ALA A 274 16.92 1.20 5.36
C ALA A 274 17.49 0.45 6.57
N GLU A 275 17.26 1.02 7.76
CA GLU A 275 17.68 0.47 9.05
C GLU A 275 16.46 0.34 9.98
N GLY A 276 16.53 -0.59 10.94
CA GLY A 276 15.45 -0.90 11.88
C GLY A 276 14.78 -2.25 11.63
N THR A 277 13.69 -2.49 12.35
CA THR A 277 13.01 -3.80 12.45
C THR A 277 11.51 -3.74 12.14
N ASN A 278 11.01 -2.59 11.66
CA ASN A 278 9.58 -2.39 11.38
C ASN A 278 9.31 -2.72 9.89
N TYR A 279 9.08 -3.99 9.60
CA TYR A 279 8.94 -4.52 8.24
C TYR A 279 7.49 -4.38 7.73
N ASP A 280 7.06 -3.15 7.43
CA ASP A 280 5.67 -2.84 7.04
C ASP A 280 5.55 -2.15 5.66
N GLU A 281 4.36 -1.63 5.33
CA GLU A 281 4.09 -0.95 4.04
C GLU A 281 4.91 0.34 3.80
N HIS A 282 5.59 0.86 4.84
CA HIS A 282 6.43 2.06 4.77
C HIS A 282 7.92 1.78 4.56
N TRP A 283 8.36 0.50 4.56
CA TRP A 283 9.76 0.15 4.36
C TRP A 283 10.22 0.58 2.94
N PRO A 284 11.24 1.46 2.80
CA PRO A 284 11.55 2.11 1.52
C PRO A 284 11.95 1.16 0.38
N ALA A 285 12.63 0.06 0.69
CA ALA A 285 13.13 -0.91 -0.27
C ALA A 285 12.40 -2.26 -0.14
N ARG A 286 11.08 -2.19 -0.30
CA ARG A 286 10.16 -3.32 -0.17
C ARG A 286 9.80 -3.88 -1.54
N VAL A 287 10.09 -5.15 -1.76
CA VAL A 287 9.71 -5.90 -2.98
C VAL A 287 8.54 -6.82 -2.66
N THR A 288 7.52 -6.78 -3.52
CA THR A 288 6.38 -7.70 -3.52
C THR A 288 5.99 -8.02 -4.96
N LYS A 289 5.20 -9.07 -5.20
CA LYS A 289 4.72 -9.39 -6.55
C LYS A 289 3.99 -8.23 -7.25
N GLY A 290 3.22 -7.43 -6.50
CA GLY A 290 2.51 -6.24 -7.00
C GLY A 290 3.36 -4.99 -7.16
N LYS A 291 4.52 -4.91 -6.49
CA LYS A 291 5.56 -3.88 -6.66
C LYS A 291 6.92 -4.55 -6.89
N PRO A 292 7.12 -5.24 -8.04
CA PRO A 292 8.18 -6.23 -8.19
C PRO A 292 9.56 -5.64 -8.41
N TYR A 293 9.67 -4.49 -9.08
CA TYR A 293 10.97 -3.96 -9.49
C TYR A 293 11.44 -2.85 -8.56
N TYR A 294 12.49 -3.11 -7.77
CA TYR A 294 13.16 -2.10 -6.96
C TYR A 294 14.51 -1.72 -7.59
N TYR A 295 14.74 -0.42 -7.75
CA TYR A 295 16.00 0.11 -8.25
C TYR A 295 16.42 1.37 -7.51
N TYR A 296 17.73 1.63 -7.51
CA TYR A 296 18.36 2.72 -6.78
C TYR A 296 19.10 3.66 -7.74
N ILE A 297 18.97 4.97 -7.52
CA ILE A 297 19.54 6.00 -8.39
C ILE A 297 20.70 6.70 -7.68
N ASP A 298 20.38 7.48 -6.64
CA ASP A 298 21.34 8.21 -5.82
C ASP A 298 20.76 8.54 -4.43
N ASN A 299 21.59 9.07 -3.53
CA ASN A 299 21.20 9.40 -2.15
C ASN A 299 20.14 10.52 -2.03
N ALA A 300 19.92 11.34 -3.06
CA ALA A 300 18.87 12.37 -3.09
C ALA A 300 17.57 11.83 -3.74
N GLN A 301 17.70 11.02 -4.79
CA GLN A 301 16.61 10.28 -5.44
C GLN A 301 16.56 8.84 -4.91
N LYS A 302 16.14 8.71 -3.64
CA LYS A 302 15.99 7.43 -2.93
C LYS A 302 15.31 6.39 -3.83
N GLY A 303 15.92 5.21 -3.94
CA GLY A 303 15.42 4.13 -4.78
C GLY A 303 13.97 3.74 -4.46
N ALA A 304 13.24 3.28 -5.48
CA ALA A 304 11.78 3.10 -5.44
C ALA A 304 11.32 1.77 -6.05
N SER A 305 10.21 1.23 -5.53
CA SER A 305 9.54 0.04 -6.06
C SER A 305 8.46 0.42 -7.08
N VAL A 306 8.54 -0.13 -8.29
CA VAL A 306 7.62 0.13 -9.41
C VAL A 306 6.40 -0.80 -9.34
N LEU A 307 5.19 -0.28 -9.59
CA LEU A 307 3.97 -1.09 -9.70
C LEU A 307 4.05 -2.09 -10.86
N LYS A 308 3.56 -3.33 -10.67
CA LYS A 308 3.68 -4.42 -11.64
C LYS A 308 3.20 -4.05 -13.05
N ALA A 309 2.04 -3.40 -13.19
CA ALA A 309 1.50 -3.01 -14.49
C ALA A 309 2.37 -1.98 -15.25
N GLU A 310 3.03 -1.08 -14.52
CA GLU A 310 3.97 -0.11 -15.10
C GLU A 310 5.32 -0.78 -15.42
N TYR A 311 5.81 -1.66 -14.54
CA TYR A 311 7.03 -2.41 -14.82
C TYR A 311 6.88 -3.33 -16.03
N ASP A 312 5.83 -4.14 -16.09
CA ASP A 312 5.60 -5.10 -17.19
C ASP A 312 5.41 -4.41 -18.55
N SER A 313 4.84 -3.20 -18.58
CA SER A 313 4.70 -2.41 -19.82
C SER A 313 5.97 -1.65 -20.23
N LYS A 314 6.92 -1.41 -19.31
CA LYS A 314 8.12 -0.59 -19.54
C LYS A 314 9.44 -1.25 -19.11
N ARG A 315 9.53 -2.58 -18.98
CA ARG A 315 10.72 -3.29 -18.42
C ARG A 315 12.06 -2.80 -18.97
N ALA A 316 12.15 -2.54 -20.27
CA ALA A 316 13.38 -2.06 -20.94
C ALA A 316 13.74 -0.58 -20.64
N GLU A 317 12.78 0.25 -20.22
CA GLU A 317 13.03 1.61 -19.75
C GLU A 317 13.51 1.58 -18.29
N TYR A 318 12.88 0.78 -17.44
CA TYR A 318 13.30 0.61 -16.04
C TYR A 318 14.70 -0.01 -15.92
N ALA A 319 15.04 -1.00 -16.75
CA ALA A 319 16.41 -1.49 -16.84
C ALA A 319 17.39 -0.36 -17.22
N LYS A 320 17.05 0.52 -18.19
CA LYS A 320 17.93 1.65 -18.52
C LYS A 320 18.07 2.66 -17.37
N LEU A 321 16.98 3.02 -16.70
CA LEU A 321 16.97 3.95 -15.55
C LEU A 321 17.76 3.39 -14.37
N ALA A 322 17.57 2.11 -14.08
CA ALA A 322 18.28 1.40 -13.04
C ALA A 322 19.74 1.11 -13.37
N HIS A 323 20.19 1.27 -14.62
CA HIS A 323 21.53 0.85 -15.10
C HIS A 323 22.25 1.96 -15.90
N GLY A 324 21.88 3.22 -15.66
CA GLY A 324 22.49 4.42 -16.24
C GLY A 324 23.96 4.62 -15.86
N GLU A 325 24.67 5.43 -16.65
CA GLU A 325 26.11 5.69 -16.50
C GLU A 325 26.45 6.37 -15.16
N THR A 326 25.64 7.36 -14.77
CA THR A 326 25.95 8.33 -13.71
C THR A 326 25.26 8.07 -12.38
N ASN A 327 24.28 7.16 -12.32
CA ASN A 327 23.80 6.65 -11.04
C ASN A 327 24.99 6.14 -10.25
N GLU A 328 24.81 6.04 -8.94
CA GLU A 328 25.81 5.51 -8.05
C GLU A 328 26.23 4.05 -8.41
N ALA A 329 27.45 3.62 -8.07
CA ALA A 329 28.09 2.32 -8.33
C ALA A 329 29.08 1.90 -7.22
N LEU A 330 29.21 0.60 -6.91
CA LEU A 330 30.27 0.08 -6.02
C LEU A 330 31.49 -0.26 -6.88
N PHE A 331 32.68 0.14 -6.51
CA PHE A 331 33.88 -0.07 -7.31
C PHE A 331 34.78 -1.17 -6.74
N PHE A 332 35.56 -1.82 -7.63
CA PHE A 332 36.44 -2.94 -7.27
C PHE A 332 37.59 -3.13 -8.26
N TYR A 333 38.64 -3.84 -7.85
CA TYR A 333 39.77 -4.27 -8.69
C TYR A 333 39.61 -5.68 -9.26
N GLU A 334 40.38 -5.98 -10.30
CA GLU A 334 40.26 -7.20 -11.11
C GLU A 334 40.58 -8.50 -10.35
N ASN A 335 39.71 -9.50 -10.48
CA ASN A 335 39.87 -10.84 -9.89
C ASN A 335 39.44 -11.94 -10.88
N MET A 336 40.40 -12.63 -11.49
CA MET A 336 40.18 -13.52 -12.64
C MET A 336 40.04 -15.02 -12.27
N GLN A 337 38.99 -15.38 -11.50
CA GLN A 337 38.78 -16.75 -10.99
C GLN A 337 38.45 -17.84 -12.03
N GLY A 338 38.34 -17.50 -13.33
CA GLY A 338 38.04 -18.46 -14.39
C GLY A 338 36.58 -18.92 -14.45
N GLU A 339 36.34 -20.05 -15.13
CA GLU A 339 35.04 -20.74 -15.11
C GLU A 339 34.90 -21.64 -13.87
N GLY A 340 33.68 -21.97 -13.46
CA GLY A 340 33.40 -22.80 -12.28
C GLY A 340 32.12 -23.65 -12.40
N LYS A 341 31.47 -23.91 -11.26
CA LYS A 341 30.17 -24.62 -11.21
C LYS A 341 29.07 -23.74 -11.81
N ASP A 342 27.89 -24.33 -12.03
CA ASP A 342 26.68 -23.53 -12.28
C ASP A 342 26.34 -22.78 -10.98
N LYS A 343 26.14 -21.46 -11.04
CA LYS A 343 25.75 -20.62 -9.88
C LYS A 343 24.32 -20.87 -9.40
N ARG A 344 23.58 -21.74 -10.12
CA ARG A 344 22.19 -22.04 -9.81
C ARG A 344 22.08 -23.05 -8.69
N GLN A 345 21.16 -22.80 -7.76
CA GLN A 345 20.83 -23.79 -6.71
C GLN A 345 19.91 -24.91 -7.19
N ASP A 346 19.28 -24.77 -8.36
CA ASP A 346 18.52 -25.81 -9.09
C ASP A 346 19.00 -25.78 -10.55
N ALA A 347 20.13 -26.45 -10.79
CA ALA A 347 20.86 -26.39 -12.05
C ALA A 347 20.31 -27.38 -13.09
N ASP A 348 19.78 -28.53 -12.66
CA ASP A 348 19.28 -29.59 -13.53
C ASP A 348 17.75 -29.66 -13.68
N GLY A 349 16.99 -29.06 -12.75
CA GLY A 349 15.53 -28.94 -12.80
C GLY A 349 14.74 -29.98 -12.00
N ASP A 350 15.37 -30.78 -11.12
CA ASP A 350 14.67 -31.79 -10.32
C ASP A 350 13.83 -31.21 -9.14
N LYS A 351 14.15 -29.98 -8.72
CA LYS A 351 13.55 -29.15 -7.63
C LYS A 351 14.02 -29.48 -6.22
N GLU A 352 15.05 -30.29 -6.05
CA GLU A 352 15.87 -30.27 -4.84
C GLU A 352 16.91 -29.14 -4.99
N LEU A 353 17.80 -28.96 -4.00
CA LEU A 353 18.88 -27.96 -4.10
C LEU A 353 20.19 -28.69 -4.39
N ASP A 354 20.97 -28.22 -5.37
CA ASP A 354 22.32 -28.73 -5.69
C ASP A 354 23.32 -28.54 -4.52
N ALA A 355 23.09 -27.51 -3.71
CA ALA A 355 23.92 -27.11 -2.58
C ALA A 355 23.03 -26.64 -1.41
N PRO A 356 22.37 -27.57 -0.69
CA PRO A 356 21.55 -27.25 0.47
C PRO A 356 22.41 -27.05 1.73
N GLY A 357 21.92 -26.23 2.65
CA GLY A 357 22.51 -26.05 3.98
C GLY A 357 23.06 -24.65 4.25
N LEU A 358 23.52 -24.46 5.48
CA LEU A 358 24.15 -23.26 6.01
C LEU A 358 25.68 -23.44 6.08
N PRO A 359 26.45 -22.38 6.36
CA PRO A 359 27.86 -22.53 6.72
C PRO A 359 28.08 -23.64 7.77
N ASP A 360 29.11 -24.45 7.55
CA ASP A 360 29.49 -25.65 8.30
C ASP A 360 28.64 -26.93 8.08
N ASP A 361 27.58 -26.92 7.26
CA ASP A 361 26.89 -28.16 6.81
C ASP A 361 27.71 -28.97 5.79
N GLU A 362 27.63 -30.32 5.83
CA GLU A 362 28.36 -31.21 4.90
C GLU A 362 27.97 -31.02 3.42
N THR A 363 26.77 -30.47 3.16
CA THR A 363 26.22 -30.24 1.81
C THR A 363 26.38 -28.80 1.29
N TYR A 364 26.85 -27.88 2.14
CA TYR A 364 26.99 -26.46 1.77
C TYR A 364 28.24 -26.20 0.91
N ILE A 365 28.03 -25.65 -0.30
CA ILE A 365 29.12 -25.36 -1.25
C ILE A 365 29.48 -23.87 -1.19
N ASN A 366 30.36 -23.53 -0.25
CA ASN A 366 30.79 -22.15 0.00
C ASN A 366 31.26 -21.45 -1.31
N LYS A 367 30.57 -20.37 -1.69
CA LYS A 367 30.86 -19.52 -2.87
C LYS A 367 30.99 -20.30 -4.19
N ASP A 368 30.12 -21.27 -4.45
CA ASP A 368 30.15 -22.11 -5.67
C ASP A 368 31.48 -22.86 -5.91
N ASP A 369 32.27 -23.14 -4.84
CA ASP A 369 33.64 -23.69 -4.92
C ASP A 369 34.68 -22.70 -5.48
N LYS A 370 34.42 -21.40 -5.34
CA LYS A 370 35.30 -20.28 -5.67
C LYS A 370 35.57 -19.42 -4.42
N PRO A 371 36.31 -19.94 -3.43
CA PRO A 371 36.46 -19.32 -2.11
C PRO A 371 37.08 -17.91 -2.12
N TYR A 372 37.80 -17.55 -3.19
CA TYR A 372 38.46 -16.25 -3.38
C TYR A 372 37.76 -15.34 -4.41
N GLY A 373 36.57 -15.71 -4.88
CA GLY A 373 35.83 -14.94 -5.89
C GLY A 373 35.08 -13.76 -5.32
N THR A 374 35.13 -12.64 -6.03
CA THR A 374 34.41 -11.40 -5.69
C THR A 374 32.90 -11.56 -5.91
N TYR A 375 32.08 -11.14 -4.95
CA TYR A 375 30.64 -11.38 -4.97
C TYR A 375 29.82 -10.24 -4.38
N ILE A 376 28.51 -10.30 -4.60
CA ILE A 376 27.52 -9.40 -4.03
C ILE A 376 26.77 -10.11 -2.91
N GLU A 377 26.77 -9.53 -1.72
CA GLU A 377 25.95 -9.97 -0.58
C GLU A 377 24.79 -8.98 -0.38
N VAL A 378 23.55 -9.48 -0.43
CA VAL A 378 22.34 -8.72 -0.09
C VAL A 378 21.82 -9.20 1.25
N LYS A 379 21.55 -8.28 2.17
CA LYS A 379 20.89 -8.58 3.45
C LYS A 379 19.47 -8.04 3.42
N ALA A 380 18.51 -8.88 3.77
CA ALA A 380 17.10 -8.52 3.84
C ALA A 380 16.43 -9.19 5.04
N TYR A 381 15.19 -8.77 5.32
CA TYR A 381 14.25 -9.60 6.06
C TYR A 381 13.20 -10.13 5.08
N TYR A 382 12.80 -11.38 5.24
CA TYR A 382 11.81 -12.07 4.42
C TYR A 382 10.58 -12.44 5.26
N ILE A 383 9.40 -12.35 4.65
CA ILE A 383 8.15 -12.85 5.21
C ILE A 383 7.36 -13.55 4.10
N SER A 384 6.90 -14.77 4.36
CA SER A 384 5.80 -15.41 3.66
C SER A 384 4.63 -15.63 4.63
N ASN A 385 3.50 -15.03 4.29
CA ASN A 385 2.21 -15.32 4.92
C ASN A 385 1.36 -16.26 4.03
N ALA A 386 1.99 -17.00 3.12
CA ALA A 386 1.31 -17.94 2.24
C ALA A 386 0.93 -19.23 2.99
N ASP A 387 -0.32 -19.66 2.84
CA ASP A 387 -0.81 -20.90 3.45
C ASP A 387 0.01 -22.12 2.99
N GLY A 388 0.34 -23.00 3.93
CA GLY A 388 1.24 -24.15 3.71
C GLY A 388 2.74 -23.83 3.57
N ARG A 389 3.11 -22.55 3.45
CA ARG A 389 4.50 -22.05 3.32
C ARG A 389 4.74 -20.77 4.14
N VAL A 390 4.23 -20.75 5.38
CA VAL A 390 4.49 -19.68 6.34
C VAL A 390 5.95 -19.75 6.81
N GLY A 391 6.61 -18.60 6.91
CA GLY A 391 7.97 -18.47 7.45
C GLY A 391 8.45 -17.02 7.39
N SER A 392 9.30 -16.63 8.34
CA SER A 392 9.86 -15.29 8.45
C SER A 392 11.33 -15.33 8.88
N GLY A 393 12.08 -14.24 8.69
CA GLY A 393 13.43 -14.14 9.26
C GLY A 393 14.40 -13.28 8.46
N ASP A 394 15.61 -13.14 9.02
CA ASP A 394 16.74 -12.58 8.30
C ASP A 394 17.20 -13.55 7.19
N ILE A 395 17.42 -13.00 6.00
CA ILE A 395 17.90 -13.77 4.84
C ILE A 395 19.06 -13.02 4.17
N ILE A 396 20.09 -13.78 3.82
CA ILE A 396 21.24 -13.30 3.05
C ILE A 396 21.22 -13.98 1.69
N TYR A 397 21.46 -13.22 0.62
CA TYR A 397 21.60 -13.74 -0.74
C TYR A 397 23.00 -13.41 -1.29
N ARG A 398 23.66 -14.33 -1.99
CA ARG A 398 25.01 -14.16 -2.53
C ARG A 398 25.12 -14.48 -4.02
N PHE A 399 25.53 -13.50 -4.83
CA PHE A 399 25.79 -13.68 -6.26
C PHE A 399 27.26 -13.46 -6.61
N MET A 400 27.94 -14.51 -7.06
CA MET A 400 29.34 -14.46 -7.51
C MET A 400 29.47 -13.70 -8.84
N LEU A 401 30.37 -12.73 -8.93
CA LEU A 401 30.46 -11.85 -10.11
C LEU A 401 31.14 -12.50 -11.32
N GLY A 402 30.61 -12.21 -12.50
CA GLY A 402 31.08 -12.69 -13.79
C GLY A 402 30.27 -12.04 -14.92
N LYS A 403 30.72 -12.19 -16.16
CA LYS A 403 30.03 -11.65 -17.36
C LYS A 403 28.96 -12.62 -17.87
N ASP A 404 29.07 -13.89 -17.51
CA ASP A 404 28.02 -14.91 -17.61
C ASP A 404 27.39 -15.18 -16.22
N VAL A 405 26.05 -15.34 -16.20
CA VAL A 405 25.27 -15.54 -14.96
C VAL A 405 25.30 -16.97 -14.44
N TYR A 406 25.83 -17.93 -15.19
CA TYR A 406 25.84 -19.34 -14.84
C TYR A 406 27.22 -19.82 -14.41
N LYS A 407 28.31 -19.50 -15.15
CA LYS A 407 29.61 -20.20 -14.97
C LYS A 407 30.88 -19.35 -15.00
N ASP A 408 30.80 -18.07 -15.34
CA ASP A 408 31.96 -17.15 -15.31
C ASP A 408 32.15 -16.56 -13.91
N TYR A 409 33.35 -16.61 -13.35
CA TYR A 409 33.71 -16.01 -12.05
C TYR A 409 34.76 -14.89 -12.18
N ASN A 410 35.01 -14.44 -13.42
CA ASN A 410 35.97 -13.37 -13.69
C ASN A 410 35.35 -11.99 -13.46
N ALA A 411 35.88 -11.25 -12.49
CA ALA A 411 35.64 -9.85 -12.26
C ALA A 411 36.69 -9.01 -13.03
N GLU A 412 36.54 -8.84 -14.35
CA GLU A 412 37.52 -8.18 -15.25
C GLU A 412 37.51 -6.65 -15.12
N ARG A 413 38.68 -5.99 -15.25
CA ARG A 413 38.82 -4.53 -15.22
C ARG A 413 38.07 -3.77 -16.33
N ASN A 414 37.80 -2.48 -16.11
CA ASN A 414 37.14 -1.57 -17.06
C ASN A 414 35.78 -2.06 -17.61
N HIS A 415 34.97 -2.66 -16.74
CA HIS A 415 33.62 -3.10 -17.03
C HIS A 415 32.59 -2.43 -16.11
N HIS A 416 31.37 -2.27 -16.62
CA HIS A 416 30.20 -1.88 -15.83
C HIS A 416 29.39 -3.16 -15.58
N TYR A 417 29.64 -3.79 -14.43
CA TYR A 417 28.95 -4.98 -13.89
C TYR A 417 27.61 -4.58 -13.30
N LYS A 418 26.70 -4.29 -14.20
CA LYS A 418 25.28 -4.14 -13.90
C LYS A 418 24.80 -5.52 -13.33
N LEU A 419 23.86 -5.63 -12.39
CA LEU A 419 23.32 -6.92 -11.86
C LEU A 419 21.86 -6.80 -11.39
N THR A 420 20.91 -7.57 -11.96
CA THR A 420 19.50 -7.60 -11.50
C THR A 420 19.27 -8.92 -10.80
N LEU A 421 18.92 -8.84 -9.52
CA LEU A 421 18.71 -9.97 -8.64
C LEU A 421 17.24 -10.35 -8.66
N LYS A 422 16.93 -11.47 -9.32
CA LYS A 422 15.56 -11.96 -9.46
C LYS A 422 15.20 -12.84 -8.26
N PHE A 423 14.07 -12.55 -7.64
CA PHE A 423 13.50 -13.34 -6.57
C PHE A 423 12.39 -14.25 -7.14
N ASN A 424 12.44 -15.53 -6.78
CA ASN A 424 11.61 -16.59 -7.36
C ASN A 424 10.69 -17.19 -6.28
N LYS A 425 9.48 -17.64 -6.67
CA LYS A 425 8.55 -18.41 -5.82
C LYS A 425 8.34 -17.78 -4.42
N TYR A 426 8.78 -18.43 -3.34
CA TYR A 426 8.67 -17.95 -1.95
C TYR A 426 9.84 -17.08 -1.49
N ALA A 427 10.70 -16.58 -2.39
CA ALA A 427 11.94 -15.85 -2.11
C ALA A 427 13.04 -16.64 -1.36
N ASN A 428 12.70 -17.76 -0.70
CA ASN A 428 13.65 -18.74 -0.19
C ASN A 428 13.76 -20.02 -1.05
N ASP A 429 13.09 -20.10 -2.21
CA ASP A 429 13.41 -21.06 -3.30
C ASP A 429 14.09 -20.34 -4.49
N VAL A 430 15.04 -19.46 -4.18
CA VAL A 430 15.73 -18.57 -5.13
C VAL A 430 16.86 -19.27 -5.87
N ASP A 431 17.01 -18.95 -7.16
CA ASP A 431 17.92 -19.61 -8.09
C ASP A 431 19.43 -19.46 -7.76
N TRP A 432 19.84 -18.81 -6.66
CA TRP A 432 21.24 -18.45 -6.36
C TRP A 432 21.47 -18.33 -4.85
N HIS A 433 22.66 -18.72 -4.37
CA HIS A 433 22.99 -19.01 -2.96
C HIS A 433 22.31 -18.11 -1.91
N ILE A 434 21.53 -18.73 -1.02
CA ILE A 434 20.89 -18.10 0.15
C ILE A 434 21.38 -18.66 1.49
N GLU A 435 21.30 -17.84 2.54
CA GLU A 435 21.35 -18.27 3.94
C GLU A 435 20.04 -17.86 4.62
N TYR A 436 19.29 -18.84 5.12
CA TYR A 436 18.03 -18.66 5.84
C TYR A 436 17.85 -19.83 6.81
N GLU A 437 17.52 -19.55 8.07
CA GLU A 437 17.26 -20.56 9.10
C GLU A 437 15.94 -20.25 9.82
N GLU A 438 15.19 -21.30 10.18
CA GLU A 438 14.01 -21.21 11.04
C GLU A 438 14.26 -22.02 12.33
N LYS A 439 13.75 -21.53 13.47
CA LYS A 439 13.95 -22.22 14.76
C LYS A 439 13.29 -23.60 14.75
N LYS A 440 14.06 -24.64 15.11
CA LYS A 440 13.61 -26.03 15.27
C LYS A 440 13.93 -26.54 16.69
N PRO A 441 12.95 -26.90 17.53
CA PRO A 441 11.51 -26.68 17.37
C PRO A 441 11.10 -25.21 17.55
N GLY A 442 10.01 -24.79 16.90
CA GLY A 442 9.59 -23.40 16.82
C GLY A 442 8.18 -23.20 16.25
N ILE A 443 7.70 -21.95 16.30
CA ILE A 443 6.46 -21.50 15.69
C ILE A 443 6.82 -20.38 14.71
N GLU A 444 6.26 -20.42 13.51
CA GLU A 444 6.25 -19.32 12.54
C GLU A 444 4.80 -18.84 12.38
N VAL A 445 4.51 -17.58 12.69
CA VAL A 445 3.16 -16.99 12.60
C VAL A 445 3.20 -15.59 11.96
N PRO A 446 2.30 -15.27 11.01
CA PRO A 446 2.18 -13.93 10.43
C PRO A 446 1.94 -12.87 11.50
N ASN A 447 2.81 -11.87 11.59
CA ASN A 447 2.69 -10.81 12.60
C ASN A 447 3.11 -9.44 12.00
N PRO A 448 2.21 -8.44 11.93
CA PRO A 448 0.77 -8.51 12.23
C PRO A 448 -0.03 -9.27 11.16
N TYR A 449 -1.28 -9.61 11.46
CA TYR A 449 -2.23 -10.17 10.50
C TYR A 449 -3.61 -9.50 10.61
N TYR A 450 -4.38 -9.45 9.51
CA TYR A 450 -5.49 -8.49 9.36
C TYR A 450 -6.87 -9.15 9.46
N ILE A 451 -7.84 -8.47 10.11
CA ILE A 451 -9.26 -8.87 10.12
C ILE A 451 -10.17 -7.75 9.62
N SER A 452 -11.28 -8.12 8.96
CA SER A 452 -12.25 -7.16 8.42
C SER A 452 -12.79 -6.18 9.49
N TYR A 453 -13.06 -4.94 9.05
CA TYR A 453 -13.76 -3.95 9.86
C TYR A 453 -15.24 -4.31 10.13
N LEU A 454 -15.79 -5.30 9.40
CA LEU A 454 -17.18 -5.75 9.50
C LEU A 454 -17.34 -6.84 10.58
N TYR A 455 -18.47 -6.77 11.28
CA TYR A 455 -18.94 -7.80 12.22
C TYR A 455 -19.22 -9.16 11.55
N ASN A 456 -19.16 -10.22 12.36
CA ASN A 456 -19.38 -11.61 11.92
C ASN A 456 -18.64 -11.94 10.60
N ARG A 457 -17.33 -11.75 10.59
CA ARG A 457 -16.42 -12.17 9.52
C ARG A 457 -15.30 -13.03 10.11
N THR A 458 -14.91 -14.04 9.34
CA THR A 458 -13.81 -14.96 9.65
C THR A 458 -12.52 -14.45 9.01
N MET A 459 -11.40 -14.68 9.68
CA MET A 459 -10.09 -14.83 9.06
C MET A 459 -9.54 -16.19 9.48
N ASP A 460 -8.85 -16.87 8.59
CA ASP A 460 -8.07 -18.05 8.95
C ASP A 460 -6.61 -17.59 9.05
N LEU A 461 -6.02 -17.70 10.24
CA LEU A 461 -4.60 -17.42 10.52
C LEU A 461 -3.78 -18.64 10.09
N PRO A 462 -3.01 -18.58 8.98
CA PRO A 462 -2.09 -19.65 8.65
C PRO A 462 -0.87 -19.53 9.57
N MET A 463 -0.34 -20.65 10.05
CA MET A 463 0.90 -20.71 10.82
C MET A 463 1.59 -22.05 10.58
N LYS A 464 2.87 -22.13 10.92
CA LYS A 464 3.66 -23.38 10.84
C LYS A 464 4.29 -23.68 12.19
N ILE A 465 4.27 -24.94 12.58
CA ILE A 465 4.99 -25.45 13.75
C ILE A 465 6.15 -26.30 13.24
N ASN A 466 7.38 -25.86 13.50
CA ASN A 466 8.58 -26.64 13.26
C ASN A 466 8.76 -27.60 14.43
N THR A 467 8.69 -28.91 14.19
CA THR A 467 8.59 -29.89 15.29
C THR A 467 9.94 -30.39 15.80
N GLY A 468 11.00 -30.32 14.99
CA GLY A 468 12.30 -30.92 15.32
C GLY A 468 12.22 -32.44 15.56
N GLY A 469 11.25 -33.12 14.94
CA GLY A 469 10.94 -34.53 15.17
C GLY A 469 9.96 -34.80 16.34
N GLY A 470 9.54 -33.75 17.07
CA GLY A 470 8.51 -33.85 18.10
C GLY A 470 7.10 -34.13 17.57
N LYS A 471 6.26 -34.73 18.41
CA LYS A 471 4.84 -34.98 18.14
C LYS A 471 3.96 -33.96 18.86
N LEU A 472 3.05 -33.30 18.14
CA LEU A 472 2.10 -32.34 18.72
C LEU A 472 1.10 -33.04 19.66
N VAL A 473 1.07 -32.63 20.92
CA VAL A 473 0.16 -33.19 21.95
C VAL A 473 -0.85 -32.18 22.50
N SER A 474 -0.60 -30.87 22.34
CA SER A 474 -1.60 -29.83 22.58
C SER A 474 -1.37 -28.58 21.72
N LEU A 475 -2.46 -27.90 21.34
CA LEU A 475 -2.46 -26.59 20.67
C LEU A 475 -3.59 -25.71 21.23
N GLU A 476 -3.24 -24.51 21.68
CA GLU A 476 -4.14 -23.54 22.31
C GLU A 476 -3.92 -22.12 21.79
N ALA A 477 -4.97 -21.29 21.81
CA ALA A 477 -4.88 -19.84 21.65
C ALA A 477 -5.64 -19.09 22.75
N ASN A 478 -5.10 -17.93 23.12
CA ASN A 478 -5.53 -17.11 24.25
C ASN A 478 -5.42 -15.60 23.91
N ILE A 479 -6.53 -14.86 23.98
CA ILE A 479 -6.55 -13.42 23.72
C ILE A 479 -5.96 -12.68 24.94
N LEU A 480 -4.74 -12.15 24.79
CA LEU A 480 -4.05 -11.36 25.82
C LEU A 480 -4.62 -9.95 25.93
N THR A 481 -4.75 -9.25 24.80
CA THR A 481 -5.36 -7.90 24.72
C THR A 481 -6.37 -7.84 23.58
N ASN A 482 -7.47 -7.13 23.77
CA ASN A 482 -8.55 -6.92 22.78
C ASN A 482 -9.48 -5.83 23.33
N ASN A 483 -8.94 -4.64 23.60
CA ASN A 483 -9.74 -3.55 24.14
C ASN A 483 -10.56 -2.84 23.05
N TRP A 484 -11.47 -1.94 23.45
CA TRP A 484 -12.38 -1.27 22.51
C TRP A 484 -11.72 -0.19 21.64
N GLY A 485 -10.55 0.31 22.07
CA GLY A 485 -9.92 1.54 21.60
C GLY A 485 -9.25 1.47 20.23
N PRO A 486 -8.96 2.64 19.61
CA PRO A 486 -8.19 2.76 18.38
C PRO A 486 -6.68 2.72 18.66
N ARG A 487 -5.95 1.92 17.88
CA ARG A 487 -4.48 1.86 17.89
C ARG A 487 -3.89 3.18 17.39
N ASP A 488 -2.82 3.65 18.02
CA ASP A 488 -1.96 4.78 17.60
C ASP A 488 -2.70 6.10 17.29
N ALA A 489 -3.80 6.39 18.01
CA ALA A 489 -4.65 7.54 17.67
C ALA A 489 -4.05 8.94 17.98
N TYR A 490 -3.02 9.03 18.82
CA TYR A 490 -2.46 10.29 19.31
C TYR A 490 -1.33 10.85 18.44
N THR A 491 -1.44 12.14 18.15
CA THR A 491 -0.50 12.89 17.28
C THR A 491 0.21 14.03 18.01
N GLY A 492 0.03 14.17 19.33
CA GLY A 492 0.56 15.29 20.10
C GLY A 492 -0.19 16.61 19.90
N ASN A 493 -1.45 16.56 19.43
CA ASN A 493 -2.26 17.73 19.12
C ASN A 493 -3.68 17.57 19.73
N PRO A 494 -4.09 18.40 20.72
CA PRO A 494 -5.28 18.20 21.56
C PRO A 494 -6.65 18.28 20.84
N ASP A 495 -6.65 18.33 19.51
CA ASP A 495 -7.80 18.45 18.63
C ASP A 495 -8.17 17.11 17.92
N GLN A 496 -7.53 15.99 18.27
CA GLN A 496 -7.53 14.76 17.44
C GLN A 496 -7.86 13.46 18.20
N LEU A 497 -9.10 13.32 18.69
CA LEU A 497 -9.61 12.06 19.29
C LEU A 497 -8.81 11.57 20.53
N ASP A 498 -7.94 12.41 21.11
CA ASP A 498 -6.97 12.11 22.17
C ASP A 498 -7.51 11.27 23.33
N TYR A 499 -8.78 11.45 23.73
CA TYR A 499 -9.41 10.65 24.79
C TYR A 499 -9.28 9.14 24.54
N ALA A 500 -9.40 8.70 23.29
CA ALA A 500 -9.42 7.29 22.95
C ALA A 500 -8.03 6.65 23.06
N TYR A 501 -6.97 7.43 22.82
CA TYR A 501 -5.58 7.03 23.10
C TYR A 501 -5.29 6.98 24.61
N TRP A 502 -5.79 7.95 25.38
CA TRP A 502 -5.73 7.91 26.86
C TRP A 502 -6.59 6.79 27.48
N TYR A 503 -7.26 5.97 26.67
CA TYR A 503 -8.01 4.78 27.09
C TYR A 503 -7.59 3.50 26.34
N ASP A 504 -6.60 3.58 25.44
CA ASP A 504 -6.00 2.40 24.81
C ASP A 504 -5.14 1.67 25.85
N TYR A 505 -5.36 0.36 26.00
CA TYR A 505 -4.61 -0.47 26.95
C TYR A 505 -3.17 -0.68 26.49
N ASP A 506 -2.95 -0.86 25.18
CA ASP A 506 -1.63 -1.12 24.61
C ASP A 506 -0.75 0.15 24.64
N VAL A 507 -1.32 1.29 25.03
CA VAL A 507 -0.67 2.58 25.35
C VAL A 507 -0.51 2.76 26.87
N THR A 508 -1.62 2.68 27.62
CA THR A 508 -1.66 3.01 29.06
C THR A 508 -0.96 1.98 29.96
N SER A 509 -0.67 0.79 29.44
CA SER A 509 0.12 -0.26 30.10
C SER A 509 1.64 -0.14 29.89
N ARG A 510 2.11 0.72 28.95
CA ARG A 510 3.55 0.88 28.66
C ARG A 510 4.29 1.42 29.89
N LYS A 511 5.49 0.91 30.16
CA LYS A 511 6.23 1.18 31.42
C LYS A 511 6.60 2.66 31.59
N ASP A 512 6.97 3.30 30.49
CA ASP A 512 7.29 4.72 30.31
C ASP A 512 6.07 5.64 30.25
N TYR A 513 4.87 5.10 29.98
CA TYR A 513 3.64 5.88 29.94
C TYR A 513 3.33 6.50 31.31
N THR A 514 3.17 7.83 31.34
CA THR A 514 2.96 8.63 32.56
C THR A 514 1.79 9.61 32.45
N GLY A 515 0.95 9.44 31.41
CA GLY A 515 -0.23 10.27 31.15
C GLY A 515 -1.46 9.90 31.98
N GLN A 516 -2.61 10.40 31.55
CA GLN A 516 -3.92 10.12 32.16
C GLN A 516 -4.26 8.63 32.06
N ASN A 517 -5.01 8.09 33.01
CA ASN A 517 -5.44 6.67 33.03
C ASN A 517 -4.29 5.65 32.89
N LYS A 518 -3.07 5.97 33.35
CA LYS A 518 -2.05 4.93 33.63
C LYS A 518 -2.70 3.88 34.55
N GLU A 519 -2.46 2.59 34.27
CA GLU A 519 -3.11 1.46 34.94
C GLU A 519 -4.60 1.25 34.60
N ASN A 520 -5.11 1.82 33.49
CA ASN A 520 -6.39 1.42 32.88
C ASN A 520 -6.44 -0.11 32.72
N PRO A 521 -7.50 -0.80 33.20
CA PRO A 521 -7.55 -2.26 33.19
C PRO A 521 -7.62 -2.86 31.79
N ASN A 522 -7.00 -4.03 31.63
CA ASN A 522 -7.22 -4.89 30.48
C ASN A 522 -8.68 -5.39 30.50
N GLN A 523 -9.39 -5.25 29.37
CA GLN A 523 -10.81 -5.58 29.23
C GLN A 523 -11.07 -6.24 27.86
N PRO A 524 -10.50 -7.43 27.59
CA PRO A 524 -10.55 -8.05 26.27
C PRO A 524 -11.97 -8.47 25.85
N TRP A 525 -12.92 -8.45 26.79
CA TRP A 525 -14.36 -8.62 26.54
C TRP A 525 -15.04 -7.40 25.90
N ASN A 526 -14.37 -6.26 25.77
CA ASN A 526 -14.94 -5.03 25.19
C ASN A 526 -14.45 -4.72 23.74
N GLY A 527 -13.46 -5.45 23.21
CA GLY A 527 -13.00 -5.34 21.81
C GLY A 527 -13.65 -6.31 20.84
N PHE A 528 -13.03 -6.46 19.67
CA PHE A 528 -13.64 -7.02 18.46
C PHE A 528 -13.44 -8.51 18.24
N LEU A 529 -12.33 -9.07 18.73
CA LEU A 529 -11.87 -10.41 18.36
C LEU A 529 -12.57 -11.52 19.17
N SER A 530 -12.72 -12.69 18.56
CA SER A 530 -13.20 -13.94 19.15
C SER A 530 -12.46 -15.14 18.54
N LEU A 531 -12.12 -16.14 19.36
CA LEU A 531 -11.54 -17.43 18.90
C LEU A 531 -12.64 -18.45 18.52
N ARG A 532 -13.91 -18.06 18.61
CA ARG A 532 -15.10 -18.85 18.29
C ARG A 532 -16.05 -18.08 17.38
N LYS A 533 -16.75 -18.82 16.52
CA LYS A 533 -17.68 -18.28 15.54
C LYS A 533 -18.80 -17.45 16.18
N THR A 534 -18.99 -16.23 15.69
CA THR A 534 -20.02 -15.29 16.19
C THR A 534 -21.43 -15.78 15.83
N LYS A 535 -22.23 -16.18 16.84
CA LYS A 535 -23.61 -16.68 16.64
C LYS A 535 -24.62 -15.56 16.33
N TYR A 536 -24.54 -14.40 16.99
CA TYR A 536 -25.62 -13.40 17.00
C TYR A 536 -25.26 -12.06 16.32
N LYS A 537 -26.26 -11.41 15.71
CA LYS A 537 -26.18 -10.08 15.07
C LYS A 537 -26.04 -8.98 16.13
N ILE A 538 -26.80 -9.09 17.22
CA ILE A 538 -26.90 -8.13 18.32
C ILE A 538 -26.88 -8.89 19.65
N LEU A 539 -26.26 -8.34 20.70
CA LEU A 539 -26.61 -8.68 22.08
C LEU A 539 -27.23 -7.47 22.79
N THR A 540 -28.17 -7.73 23.69
CA THR A 540 -29.01 -6.72 24.37
C THR A 540 -29.14 -7.02 25.85
N ASN A 541 -29.29 -5.98 26.67
CA ASN A 541 -29.63 -6.11 28.08
C ASN A 541 -31.14 -5.92 28.36
N VAL A 542 -31.99 -5.95 27.32
CA VAL A 542 -33.45 -5.93 27.41
C VAL A 542 -34.00 -7.31 27.03
N GLN A 543 -34.67 -8.00 27.95
CA GLN A 543 -35.01 -9.43 27.76
C GLN A 543 -36.05 -9.66 26.65
N SER A 544 -36.97 -8.72 26.45
CA SER A 544 -38.02 -8.76 25.42
C SER A 544 -37.53 -8.50 23.99
N GLU A 545 -36.34 -7.92 23.82
CA GLU A 545 -35.69 -7.74 22.50
C GLU A 545 -34.98 -9.01 22.01
N SER A 546 -34.78 -10.01 22.88
CA SER A 546 -34.03 -11.23 22.55
C SER A 546 -34.89 -12.27 21.83
N ASN A 547 -34.50 -12.64 20.61
CA ASN A 547 -35.21 -13.62 19.78
C ASN A 547 -34.44 -14.95 19.57
N ASP A 548 -33.23 -15.10 20.15
CA ASP A 548 -32.28 -16.23 20.01
C ASP A 548 -31.92 -16.61 18.56
N LYS A 549 -32.20 -15.70 17.61
CA LYS A 549 -31.81 -15.82 16.19
C LYS A 549 -30.80 -14.74 15.83
N ALA A 550 -31.27 -13.50 15.81
CA ALA A 550 -30.47 -12.31 15.52
C ALA A 550 -29.99 -11.63 16.81
N THR A 551 -30.82 -11.63 17.86
CA THR A 551 -30.61 -10.88 19.10
C THR A 551 -30.61 -11.81 20.31
N PHE A 552 -29.59 -11.68 21.17
CA PHE A 552 -29.42 -12.50 22.38
C PHE A 552 -29.33 -11.65 23.65
N TYR A 553 -30.00 -12.10 24.72
CA TYR A 553 -29.97 -11.44 26.02
C TYR A 553 -28.64 -11.66 26.76
N VAL A 554 -28.02 -10.57 27.23
CA VAL A 554 -26.84 -10.58 28.10
C VAL A 554 -26.97 -9.57 29.24
N THR A 555 -26.38 -9.90 30.37
CA THR A 555 -26.22 -9.02 31.55
C THR A 555 -25.12 -7.98 31.30
N ASP A 556 -23.93 -8.45 30.94
CA ASP A 556 -22.77 -7.65 30.56
C ASP A 556 -21.84 -8.39 29.57
N ASN A 557 -20.92 -7.64 28.95
CA ASN A 557 -19.97 -8.16 27.95
C ASN A 557 -19.01 -9.22 28.50
N LYS A 558 -18.63 -9.14 29.78
CA LYS A 558 -17.65 -10.03 30.40
C LYS A 558 -18.28 -11.37 30.73
N GLN A 559 -19.48 -11.40 31.32
CA GLN A 559 -20.19 -12.65 31.58
C GLN A 559 -20.36 -13.45 30.28
N TYR A 560 -20.82 -12.82 29.19
CA TYR A 560 -20.92 -13.47 27.89
C TYR A 560 -19.56 -13.99 27.38
N TYR A 561 -18.50 -13.19 27.50
CA TYR A 561 -17.14 -13.54 27.06
C TYR A 561 -16.57 -14.77 27.79
N ASP A 562 -16.74 -14.82 29.10
CA ASP A 562 -16.25 -15.91 29.96
C ASP A 562 -17.07 -17.19 29.74
N GLU A 563 -18.41 -17.11 29.81
CA GLU A 563 -19.31 -18.27 29.69
C GLU A 563 -19.22 -18.97 28.33
N HIS A 564 -19.05 -18.20 27.26
CA HIS A 564 -18.95 -18.73 25.89
C HIS A 564 -17.50 -19.01 25.46
N LYS A 565 -16.51 -18.84 26.35
CA LYS A 565 -15.07 -18.99 26.07
C LYS A 565 -14.63 -18.24 24.79
N ILE A 566 -15.04 -16.98 24.67
CA ILE A 566 -14.77 -16.12 23.50
C ILE A 566 -13.26 -15.84 23.35
N GLY A 567 -12.56 -15.70 24.48
CA GLY A 567 -11.14 -15.39 24.53
C GLY A 567 -10.17 -16.58 24.58
N THR A 568 -10.66 -17.82 24.73
CA THR A 568 -9.79 -18.99 24.94
C THR A 568 -10.27 -20.22 24.18
N ARG A 569 -9.34 -20.87 23.47
CA ARG A 569 -9.63 -22.08 22.71
C ARG A 569 -8.44 -23.03 22.65
N THR A 570 -8.64 -24.20 23.23
CA THR A 570 -7.88 -25.41 22.93
C THR A 570 -8.42 -25.99 21.61
N TYR A 571 -7.52 -26.26 20.67
CA TYR A 571 -7.81 -26.88 19.37
C TYR A 571 -7.41 -28.36 19.37
N LEU A 572 -6.37 -28.71 20.13
CA LEU A 572 -5.88 -30.07 20.26
C LEU A 572 -5.42 -30.32 21.71
N GLU A 573 -5.79 -31.47 22.27
CA GLU A 573 -5.48 -31.94 23.62
C GLU A 573 -5.34 -33.48 23.58
N ASP A 574 -4.40 -34.06 24.33
CA ASP A 574 -4.08 -35.51 24.29
C ASP A 574 -3.91 -36.08 22.86
N SER A 575 -3.33 -35.30 21.94
CA SER A 575 -3.21 -35.62 20.50
C SER A 575 -4.54 -35.77 19.73
N GLN A 576 -5.64 -35.20 20.22
CA GLN A 576 -6.98 -35.26 19.59
C GLN A 576 -7.55 -33.85 19.35
N GLU A 577 -8.22 -33.65 18.22
CA GLU A 577 -8.87 -32.38 17.88
C GLU A 577 -10.13 -32.12 18.73
N ILE A 578 -10.28 -30.88 19.21
CA ILE A 578 -11.42 -30.43 20.03
C ILE A 578 -12.20 -29.33 19.31
N GLY A 579 -13.48 -29.58 19.05
CA GLY A 579 -14.41 -28.59 18.52
C GLY A 579 -14.11 -28.14 17.10
N ASN A 580 -13.66 -29.05 16.23
CA ASN A 580 -13.50 -28.79 14.79
C ASN A 580 -14.86 -28.90 14.07
N ASP A 581 -15.76 -27.95 14.33
CA ASP A 581 -17.16 -28.01 13.87
C ASP A 581 -17.71 -26.67 13.36
N ASP A 582 -18.93 -26.68 12.81
CA ASP A 582 -19.59 -25.47 12.29
C ASP A 582 -20.18 -24.54 13.36
N LYS A 583 -20.14 -24.92 14.64
CA LYS A 583 -20.63 -24.14 15.79
C LYS A 583 -19.50 -23.27 16.37
N ASP A 584 -18.36 -23.87 16.69
CA ASP A 584 -17.19 -23.17 17.23
C ASP A 584 -16.27 -22.64 16.12
N GLY A 585 -16.26 -23.27 14.94
CA GLY A 585 -15.51 -22.88 13.74
C GLY A 585 -14.50 -23.96 13.32
N LYS A 586 -14.44 -24.30 12.03
CA LYS A 586 -13.51 -25.34 11.54
C LYS A 586 -12.08 -24.82 11.44
N PHE A 587 -11.12 -25.65 11.84
CA PHE A 587 -9.68 -25.39 11.79
C PHE A 587 -8.96 -26.53 11.08
N ARG A 588 -7.66 -26.35 10.80
CA ARG A 588 -6.83 -27.29 10.03
C ARG A 588 -5.52 -27.56 10.76
N ILE A 589 -5.14 -28.83 10.87
CA ILE A 589 -3.82 -29.28 11.36
C ILE A 589 -3.31 -30.35 10.38
N GLU A 590 -2.24 -30.06 9.67
CA GLU A 590 -1.66 -30.91 8.61
C GLU A 590 -0.17 -31.17 8.89
N PRO A 591 0.16 -32.33 9.51
CA PRO A 591 1.56 -32.74 9.70
C PRO A 591 2.24 -33.13 8.38
N ASN A 592 3.48 -32.70 8.22
CA ASN A 592 4.40 -33.15 7.18
C ASN A 592 5.62 -33.82 7.84
N GLU A 593 5.57 -35.16 7.93
CA GLU A 593 6.62 -35.96 8.56
C GLU A 593 7.98 -35.84 7.85
N ALA A 594 8.00 -35.54 6.54
CA ALA A 594 9.23 -35.43 5.75
C ALA A 594 9.99 -34.13 6.02
N GLU A 595 9.28 -33.00 6.14
CA GLU A 595 9.88 -31.69 6.47
C GLU A 595 10.04 -31.47 7.99
N GLN A 596 9.46 -32.34 8.83
CA GLN A 596 9.30 -32.17 10.28
C GLN A 596 8.53 -30.88 10.65
N THR A 597 7.47 -30.59 9.89
CA THR A 597 6.62 -29.42 10.05
C THR A 597 5.16 -29.81 10.29
N ILE A 598 4.37 -28.90 10.83
CA ILE A 598 2.90 -28.99 10.87
C ILE A 598 2.35 -27.66 10.38
N ASN A 599 1.63 -27.69 9.26
CA ASN A 599 0.87 -26.55 8.77
C ASN A 599 -0.46 -26.46 9.51
N VAL A 600 -0.82 -25.29 10.00
CA VAL A 600 -2.02 -25.07 10.80
C VAL A 600 -2.77 -23.84 10.29
N ALA A 601 -4.11 -23.92 10.22
CA ALA A 601 -4.96 -22.75 9.95
C ALA A 601 -6.00 -22.60 11.06
N ILE A 602 -5.95 -21.46 11.78
CA ILE A 602 -6.78 -21.20 12.96
C ILE A 602 -7.83 -20.11 12.66
N PRO A 603 -9.15 -20.39 12.82
CA PRO A 603 -10.20 -19.44 12.51
C PRO A 603 -10.42 -18.42 13.65
N PHE A 604 -10.20 -17.14 13.36
CA PHE A 604 -10.56 -16.02 14.23
C PHE A 604 -11.76 -15.26 13.66
N TYR A 605 -12.55 -14.61 14.52
CA TYR A 605 -13.83 -14.01 14.17
C TYR A 605 -14.00 -12.60 14.72
N THR A 606 -14.66 -11.72 13.97
CA THR A 606 -15.21 -10.47 14.51
C THR A 606 -16.54 -10.71 15.23
N ARG A 607 -16.70 -10.09 16.39
CA ARG A 607 -17.89 -10.20 17.27
C ARG A 607 -19.12 -9.48 16.69
N ALA A 608 -20.23 -9.49 17.44
CA ALA A 608 -21.55 -9.00 17.01
C ALA A 608 -21.56 -7.53 16.53
N LYS A 609 -22.54 -7.18 15.68
CA LYS A 609 -22.70 -5.81 15.12
C LYS A 609 -22.80 -4.77 16.22
N GLN A 610 -23.56 -5.09 17.27
CA GLN A 610 -23.70 -4.35 18.51
C GLN A 610 -23.56 -5.36 19.65
N MET A 611 -22.69 -5.10 20.63
CA MET A 611 -22.43 -6.04 21.72
C MET A 611 -23.35 -5.77 22.90
N ILE A 612 -23.52 -4.52 23.34
CA ILE A 612 -24.67 -4.09 24.14
C ILE A 612 -25.05 -2.69 23.66
N ILE A 613 -26.22 -2.54 23.05
CA ILE A 613 -26.73 -1.29 22.44
C ILE A 613 -26.53 -0.10 23.39
N THR A 614 -26.97 -0.25 24.64
CA THR A 614 -26.92 0.82 25.65
C THR A 614 -25.51 1.26 26.08
N THR A 615 -24.46 0.52 25.71
CA THR A 615 -23.04 0.84 25.96
C THR A 615 -22.29 1.38 24.74
N GLY A 616 -22.82 1.15 23.53
CA GLY A 616 -22.16 1.48 22.27
C GLY A 616 -21.04 0.52 21.83
N TYR A 617 -20.62 -0.46 22.65
CA TYR A 617 -19.57 -1.43 22.28
C TYR A 617 -19.96 -2.27 21.03
N THR A 618 -19.03 -2.45 20.09
CA THR A 618 -19.26 -3.08 18.79
C THR A 618 -18.06 -3.90 18.29
N GLY A 619 -18.35 -5.05 17.65
CA GLY A 619 -17.38 -5.87 16.93
C GLY A 619 -16.98 -5.30 15.56
N ASN A 620 -17.75 -4.37 14.98
CA ASN A 620 -17.30 -3.57 13.84
C ASN A 620 -16.27 -2.54 14.30
N ASN A 621 -15.28 -2.20 13.48
CA ASN A 621 -14.50 -0.99 13.73
C ASN A 621 -15.36 0.25 13.41
N PRO A 622 -15.64 1.15 14.37
CA PRO A 622 -16.41 2.36 14.11
C PRO A 622 -15.58 3.46 13.41
N TYR A 623 -14.25 3.42 13.54
CA TYR A 623 -13.32 4.46 13.10
C TYR A 623 -12.99 4.34 11.61
N VAL A 624 -13.17 5.43 10.87
CA VAL A 624 -12.75 5.54 9.46
C VAL A 624 -11.24 5.72 9.36
N ALA A 625 -10.63 6.40 10.33
CA ALA A 625 -9.22 6.74 10.35
C ALA A 625 -8.30 5.70 11.02
N TYR A 626 -8.77 5.00 12.04
CA TYR A 626 -7.93 4.19 12.92
C TYR A 626 -8.21 2.70 12.79
N GLN A 627 -7.20 1.89 13.12
CA GLN A 627 -7.31 0.44 13.29
C GLN A 627 -7.61 0.12 14.75
N ARG A 628 -7.98 -1.13 15.06
CA ARG A 628 -7.97 -1.65 16.44
C ARG A 628 -7.05 -2.85 16.53
N GLN A 629 -6.40 -3.02 17.67
CA GLN A 629 -5.46 -4.11 17.93
C GLN A 629 -6.05 -5.13 18.92
N ALA A 630 -5.71 -6.39 18.70
CA ALA A 630 -5.78 -7.44 19.69
C ALA A 630 -4.48 -8.25 19.61
N THR A 631 -3.97 -8.71 20.75
CA THR A 631 -2.78 -9.56 20.81
C THR A 631 -3.19 -10.95 21.28
N VAL A 632 -2.83 -11.98 20.51
CA VAL A 632 -3.19 -13.38 20.81
C VAL A 632 -1.93 -14.20 21.03
N GLU A 633 -1.89 -14.91 22.16
CA GLU A 633 -0.90 -15.94 22.46
C GLU A 633 -1.30 -17.25 21.79
N ILE A 634 -0.36 -17.86 21.06
CA ILE A 634 -0.48 -19.22 20.54
C ILE A 634 0.51 -20.10 21.31
N LYS A 635 0.03 -21.24 21.79
CA LYS A 635 0.81 -22.18 22.60
C LYS A 635 0.68 -23.59 22.03
N ALA A 636 1.82 -24.21 21.74
CA ALA A 636 1.90 -25.60 21.30
C ALA A 636 2.77 -26.42 22.28
N ILE A 637 2.45 -27.70 22.45
CA ILE A 637 3.21 -28.63 23.30
C ILE A 637 3.63 -29.83 22.45
N LEU A 638 4.93 -30.14 22.45
CA LEU A 638 5.53 -31.24 21.70
C LEU A 638 6.09 -32.34 22.62
N GLU A 639 5.73 -33.59 22.34
CA GLU A 639 6.33 -34.80 22.90
C GLU A 639 7.61 -35.12 22.09
N MET A 640 8.79 -34.88 22.67
CA MET A 640 10.08 -35.02 21.98
C MET A 640 10.65 -36.46 22.02
N PRO A 641 11.22 -37.00 20.93
CA PRO A 641 11.62 -38.41 20.87
C PRO A 641 12.73 -38.79 21.87
N GLY A 642 12.35 -39.58 22.89
CA GLY A 642 13.28 -40.10 23.90
C GLY A 642 13.49 -39.20 25.11
N GLU A 643 12.84 -38.03 25.15
CA GLU A 643 12.85 -37.14 26.31
C GLU A 643 11.78 -37.52 27.34
N ARG A 644 11.73 -36.81 28.47
CA ARG A 644 10.77 -37.06 29.58
C ARG A 644 9.85 -35.89 29.89
N GLU A 645 10.19 -34.72 29.40
CA GLU A 645 9.44 -33.48 29.55
C GLU A 645 9.05 -33.03 28.14
N ASN A 646 7.90 -32.39 28.00
CA ASN A 646 7.43 -31.92 26.71
C ASN A 646 8.01 -30.52 26.45
N GLU A 647 8.45 -30.26 25.22
CA GLU A 647 8.82 -28.91 24.80
C GLU A 647 7.57 -28.04 24.71
N ILE A 648 7.65 -26.81 25.22
CA ILE A 648 6.53 -25.86 25.25
C ILE A 648 6.89 -24.65 24.39
N LEU A 649 6.25 -24.56 23.23
CA LEU A 649 6.39 -23.45 22.30
C LEU A 649 5.30 -22.42 22.58
N VAL A 650 5.68 -21.14 22.71
CA VAL A 650 4.76 -20.01 22.87
C VAL A 650 5.21 -18.89 21.96
N ASP A 651 4.27 -18.30 21.23
CA ASP A 651 4.49 -17.09 20.42
C ASP A 651 3.23 -16.19 20.44
N THR A 652 3.32 -14.98 19.92
CA THR A 652 2.25 -13.97 19.95
C THR A 652 2.05 -13.28 18.61
N VAL A 653 0.79 -13.06 18.23
CA VAL A 653 0.40 -12.37 16.99
C VAL A 653 -0.43 -11.12 17.29
N GLU A 654 -0.07 -9.99 16.66
CA GLU A 654 -0.94 -8.82 16.56
C GLU A 654 -2.01 -9.03 15.48
N ILE A 655 -3.28 -9.06 15.89
CA ILE A 655 -4.43 -9.04 14.99
C ILE A 655 -4.91 -7.60 14.85
N LEU A 656 -4.80 -7.05 13.64
CA LEU A 656 -5.20 -5.70 13.33
C LEU A 656 -6.56 -5.67 12.63
N GLN A 657 -7.60 -5.20 13.34
CA GLN A 657 -8.86 -4.86 12.69
C GLN A 657 -8.68 -3.62 11.82
N VAL A 658 -8.90 -3.79 10.52
CA VAL A 658 -8.67 -2.73 9.53
C VAL A 658 -9.62 -1.54 9.71
N ARG A 659 -9.23 -0.39 9.14
CA ARG A 659 -10.03 0.84 9.11
C ARG A 659 -11.39 0.59 8.49
N ARG A 660 -12.41 1.29 8.97
CA ARG A 660 -13.75 1.26 8.37
C ARG A 660 -13.74 1.94 7.00
N LEU A 661 -13.71 1.13 5.94
CA LEU A 661 -13.79 1.64 4.57
C LEU A 661 -15.20 2.13 4.24
N VAL A 662 -15.30 3.40 3.83
CA VAL A 662 -16.56 4.11 3.55
C VAL A 662 -16.62 4.74 2.16
N ASN A 663 -15.49 4.81 1.43
CA ASN A 663 -15.37 5.56 0.18
C ASN A 663 -14.74 4.71 -0.94
N PRO A 664 -15.52 4.31 -1.97
CA PRO A 664 -16.97 4.40 -2.06
C PRO A 664 -17.66 3.42 -1.11
N LYS A 665 -19.00 3.45 -1.04
CA LYS A 665 -19.83 2.40 -0.42
C LYS A 665 -21.02 2.00 -1.29
N GLY A 666 -21.43 2.86 -2.21
CA GLY A 666 -22.36 2.49 -3.27
C GLY A 666 -22.30 3.40 -4.48
N ILE A 667 -22.90 2.92 -5.58
CA ILE A 667 -22.97 3.58 -6.88
C ILE A 667 -24.43 3.55 -7.33
N TYR A 668 -25.02 4.72 -7.56
CA TYR A 668 -26.37 4.88 -8.06
C TYR A 668 -26.37 5.47 -9.48
N ARG A 669 -27.33 4.99 -10.28
CA ARG A 669 -27.67 5.52 -11.60
C ARG A 669 -29.20 5.61 -11.75
N LYS A 670 -29.69 6.66 -12.40
CA LYS A 670 -31.09 6.73 -12.86
C LYS A 670 -31.34 5.62 -13.90
N HIS A 671 -32.59 5.21 -14.07
CA HIS A 671 -32.97 4.11 -14.97
C HIS A 671 -32.42 4.27 -16.42
N ASN A 672 -32.25 5.52 -16.88
CA ASN A 672 -31.74 5.88 -18.21
C ASN A 672 -30.25 6.26 -18.27
N ASN A 673 -29.51 6.14 -17.17
CA ASN A 673 -28.08 6.44 -17.08
C ASN A 673 -27.27 5.14 -16.94
N ASN A 674 -26.29 4.94 -17.80
CA ASN A 674 -25.39 3.79 -17.79
C ASN A 674 -23.89 4.18 -17.82
N SER A 675 -23.56 5.42 -17.45
CA SER A 675 -22.16 5.86 -17.31
C SER A 675 -21.41 4.99 -16.30
N SER A 676 -20.23 4.50 -16.67
CA SER A 676 -19.35 3.72 -15.78
C SER A 676 -18.91 4.52 -14.54
N PHE A 677 -18.29 3.84 -13.59
CA PHE A 677 -17.71 4.43 -12.39
C PHE A 677 -16.34 3.79 -12.09
N HIS A 678 -15.31 4.61 -11.87
CA HIS A 678 -13.98 4.16 -11.47
C HIS A 678 -13.90 4.01 -9.95
N VAL A 679 -13.90 2.76 -9.47
CA VAL A 679 -13.69 2.44 -8.06
C VAL A 679 -12.20 2.47 -7.76
N LYS A 680 -11.77 3.45 -6.98
CA LYS A 680 -10.60 3.38 -6.11
C LYS A 680 -11.08 3.17 -4.69
N LEU A 681 -10.54 2.19 -3.97
CA LEU A 681 -10.88 1.97 -2.56
C LEU A 681 -9.96 2.81 -1.68
N LEU A 682 -10.50 3.78 -0.95
CA LEU A 682 -9.70 4.77 -0.21
C LEU A 682 -9.87 4.69 1.31
N ARG A 683 -8.81 5.02 2.05
CA ARG A 683 -8.79 5.14 3.52
C ARG A 683 -8.60 6.61 3.94
N LEU A 684 -9.17 7.02 5.06
CA LEU A 684 -8.83 8.30 5.68
C LEU A 684 -7.61 8.09 6.60
N PRO A 685 -6.56 8.94 6.61
CA PRO A 685 -5.40 8.71 7.48
C PRO A 685 -5.67 9.08 8.94
N ARG A 686 -6.36 10.20 9.20
CA ARG A 686 -6.77 10.70 10.54
C ARG A 686 -8.20 11.21 10.54
N GLU A 687 -8.85 11.23 11.71
CA GLU A 687 -10.26 11.62 11.85
C GLU A 687 -10.55 13.06 11.39
N ASN A 688 -9.53 13.92 11.41
CA ASN A 688 -9.57 15.33 11.04
C ASN A 688 -8.84 15.65 9.71
N ASP A 689 -8.44 14.65 8.92
CA ASP A 689 -7.89 14.89 7.59
C ASP A 689 -9.00 15.25 6.59
N THR A 690 -8.66 16.06 5.58
CA THR A 690 -9.60 16.47 4.52
C THR A 690 -9.48 15.66 3.23
N GLN A 691 -8.45 14.82 3.11
CA GLN A 691 -8.23 13.96 1.95
C GLN A 691 -8.23 12.49 2.36
N PHE A 692 -9.05 11.70 1.68
CA PHE A 692 -8.85 10.26 1.56
C PHE A 692 -7.58 9.96 0.77
N VAL A 693 -6.88 8.88 1.11
CA VAL A 693 -5.69 8.38 0.42
C VAL A 693 -5.89 6.96 -0.08
N GLU A 694 -5.19 6.64 -1.15
CA GLU A 694 -5.02 5.27 -1.64
C GLU A 694 -4.27 4.41 -0.61
N PHE A 695 -4.47 3.09 -0.66
CA PHE A 695 -3.70 2.12 0.12
C PHE A 695 -3.53 0.82 -0.66
N THR A 696 -2.50 0.04 -0.32
CA THR A 696 -2.21 -1.23 -0.98
C THR A 696 -2.68 -2.42 -0.16
N SER A 697 -3.03 -3.51 -0.84
CA SER A 697 -3.44 -4.75 -0.18
C SER A 697 -2.22 -5.53 0.32
N GLU A 698 -2.12 -5.66 1.64
CA GLU A 698 -1.19 -6.56 2.34
C GLU A 698 -1.59 -8.03 2.15
N GLY A 699 -1.27 -8.55 0.97
CA GLY A 699 -1.78 -9.81 0.44
C GLY A 699 -2.60 -9.59 -0.83
N PRO A 700 -2.96 -10.64 -1.58
CA PRO A 700 -3.76 -10.50 -2.80
C PRO A 700 -5.17 -9.98 -2.48
N TRP A 701 -5.83 -9.43 -3.50
CA TRP A 701 -7.20 -8.94 -3.42
C TRP A 701 -8.00 -9.32 -4.66
N LYS A 702 -9.33 -9.36 -4.52
CA LYS A 702 -10.28 -9.52 -5.63
C LYS A 702 -11.58 -8.77 -5.37
N ALA A 703 -12.27 -8.39 -6.44
CA ALA A 703 -13.65 -7.92 -6.39
C ALA A 703 -14.55 -8.81 -7.25
N GLU A 704 -15.65 -9.29 -6.68
CA GLU A 704 -16.60 -10.21 -7.31
C GLU A 704 -18.03 -9.68 -7.23
N ILE A 705 -18.84 -9.91 -8.27
CA ILE A 705 -20.28 -9.65 -8.23
C ILE A 705 -20.96 -10.79 -7.44
N VAL A 706 -21.70 -10.44 -6.39
CA VAL A 706 -22.36 -11.40 -5.49
C VAL A 706 -23.62 -11.99 -6.13
N GLU A 707 -23.91 -13.26 -5.82
CA GLU A 707 -25.15 -13.94 -6.19
C GLU A 707 -26.41 -13.17 -5.74
N GLY A 708 -27.53 -13.36 -6.45
CA GLY A 708 -28.73 -12.54 -6.29
C GLY A 708 -28.69 -11.18 -7.01
N SER A 709 -27.51 -10.74 -7.46
CA SER A 709 -27.40 -9.58 -8.37
C SER A 709 -28.22 -9.78 -9.65
N THR A 710 -28.79 -8.70 -10.19
CA THR A 710 -29.53 -8.71 -11.45
C THR A 710 -28.61 -9.16 -12.58
N SER A 711 -28.96 -10.26 -13.26
CA SER A 711 -28.05 -10.90 -14.22
C SER A 711 -27.61 -9.96 -15.35
N GLY A 712 -26.30 -9.83 -15.53
CA GLY A 712 -25.68 -9.16 -16.68
C GLY A 712 -25.84 -7.64 -16.76
N PHE A 713 -26.30 -6.94 -15.71
CA PHE A 713 -26.48 -5.48 -15.77
C PHE A 713 -25.24 -4.65 -15.42
N VAL A 714 -24.22 -5.26 -14.79
CA VAL A 714 -22.92 -4.64 -14.52
C VAL A 714 -21.78 -5.63 -14.74
N ASN A 715 -20.59 -5.09 -15.01
CA ASN A 715 -19.33 -5.84 -15.03
C ASN A 715 -18.19 -5.03 -14.41
N LEU A 716 -17.14 -5.75 -14.00
CA LEU A 716 -15.90 -5.26 -13.39
C LEU A 716 -14.77 -5.44 -14.41
N ASN A 717 -14.24 -4.35 -14.97
CA ASN A 717 -13.23 -4.41 -16.05
C ASN A 717 -13.58 -5.35 -17.24
N GLY A 718 -14.87 -5.54 -17.56
CA GLY A 718 -15.34 -6.47 -18.60
C GLY A 718 -15.63 -7.90 -18.14
N SER A 719 -15.50 -8.19 -16.84
CA SER A 719 -15.63 -9.50 -16.20
C SER A 719 -16.65 -9.48 -15.05
N THR A 720 -16.99 -10.63 -14.44
CA THR A 720 -17.70 -10.69 -13.15
C THR A 720 -16.75 -10.73 -11.94
N LEU A 721 -15.44 -10.87 -12.20
CA LEU A 721 -14.35 -10.98 -11.25
C LEU A 721 -13.15 -10.16 -11.75
N VAL A 722 -12.54 -9.38 -10.86
CA VAL A 722 -11.24 -8.71 -11.07
C VAL A 722 -10.34 -9.00 -9.87
N GLU A 723 -9.04 -9.15 -10.10
CA GLU A 723 -8.04 -9.59 -9.11
C GLU A 723 -6.78 -8.71 -9.16
N GLY A 724 -6.05 -8.61 -8.05
CA GLY A 724 -4.79 -7.87 -7.95
C GLY A 724 -3.84 -8.46 -6.90
N ASN A 725 -2.53 -8.26 -7.14
CA ASN A 725 -1.46 -8.93 -6.41
C ASN A 725 -1.10 -8.25 -5.08
N THR A 726 -0.39 -8.96 -4.20
CA THR A 726 0.21 -8.41 -2.96
C THR A 726 0.97 -7.10 -3.21
N GLY A 727 0.56 -6.02 -2.56
CA GLY A 727 1.17 -4.69 -2.70
C GLY A 727 0.64 -3.83 -3.85
N THR A 728 -0.41 -4.27 -4.58
CA THR A 728 -1.17 -3.41 -5.50
C THR A 728 -2.28 -2.65 -4.76
N PRO A 729 -2.73 -1.47 -5.26
CA PRO A 729 -3.94 -0.81 -4.79
C PRO A 729 -5.19 -1.53 -5.29
N ILE A 730 -6.34 -1.21 -4.69
CA ILE A 730 -7.65 -1.76 -5.07
C ILE A 730 -8.33 -0.77 -6.03
N ASP A 731 -8.18 -1.02 -7.32
CA ASP A 731 -8.62 -0.16 -8.44
C ASP A 731 -9.34 -0.99 -9.52
N PHE A 732 -10.55 -0.60 -9.90
CA PHE A 732 -11.29 -1.21 -11.04
C PHE A 732 -12.46 -0.33 -11.55
N MET A 733 -12.85 -0.52 -12.81
CA MET A 733 -14.05 0.06 -13.40
C MET A 733 -15.29 -0.80 -13.16
N VAL A 734 -16.38 -0.17 -12.73
CA VAL A 734 -17.74 -0.72 -12.75
C VAL A 734 -18.47 -0.15 -13.96
N ASN A 735 -18.84 -1.00 -14.91
CA ASN A 735 -19.56 -0.61 -16.13
C ASN A 735 -21.04 -1.03 -16.02
N PHE A 736 -21.96 -0.22 -16.56
CA PHE A 736 -23.40 -0.52 -16.59
C PHE A 736 -23.86 -0.93 -17.99
N GLU A 737 -24.43 -2.13 -18.09
CA GLU A 737 -24.92 -2.71 -19.34
C GLU A 737 -26.34 -2.20 -19.64
N GLY A 738 -26.38 -1.04 -20.28
CA GLY A 738 -27.60 -0.38 -20.77
C GLY A 738 -28.50 0.20 -19.67
N ASN A 739 -29.77 0.37 -20.03
CA ASN A 739 -30.78 1.07 -19.23
C ASN A 739 -31.91 0.12 -18.81
N CYS A 740 -32.68 0.52 -17.78
CA CYS A 740 -33.95 -0.12 -17.41
C CYS A 740 -35.14 0.85 -17.61
N SER A 741 -36.38 0.33 -17.49
CA SER A 741 -37.56 1.20 -17.53
C SER A 741 -37.75 1.96 -16.21
N GLU A 742 -38.50 3.06 -16.27
CA GLU A 742 -38.80 3.94 -15.11
C GLU A 742 -39.43 3.19 -13.93
N ASN A 743 -40.19 2.13 -14.22
CA ASN A 743 -40.88 1.29 -13.24
C ASN A 743 -40.07 0.04 -12.83
N GLN A 744 -38.75 0.03 -13.06
CA GLN A 744 -37.86 -1.09 -12.76
C GLN A 744 -36.58 -0.63 -12.07
N ASN A 745 -36.07 -1.48 -11.18
CA ASN A 745 -34.74 -1.35 -10.59
C ASN A 745 -33.85 -2.53 -11.04
N ARG A 746 -32.54 -2.30 -11.08
CA ARG A 746 -31.51 -3.34 -11.20
C ARG A 746 -30.50 -3.17 -10.05
N TYR A 747 -30.08 -4.28 -9.45
CA TYR A 747 -29.29 -4.29 -8.20
C TYR A 747 -28.10 -5.23 -8.29
N ALA A 748 -26.95 -4.83 -7.73
CA ALA A 748 -25.84 -5.71 -7.44
C ALA A 748 -25.19 -5.37 -6.09
N ILE A 749 -24.47 -6.33 -5.54
CA ILE A 749 -23.47 -6.10 -4.51
C ILE A 749 -22.13 -6.57 -5.08
N ILE A 750 -21.12 -5.70 -5.03
CA ILE A 750 -19.74 -6.04 -5.35
C ILE A 750 -19.03 -6.31 -4.02
N ARG A 751 -18.53 -7.52 -3.82
CA ARG A 751 -17.74 -7.90 -2.65
C ARG A 751 -16.27 -7.80 -2.99
N VAL A 752 -15.57 -6.90 -2.31
CA VAL A 752 -14.11 -6.81 -2.34
C VAL A 752 -13.55 -7.63 -1.20
N HIS A 753 -12.70 -8.61 -1.50
CA HIS A 753 -11.86 -9.31 -0.54
C HIS A 753 -10.42 -8.80 -0.68
N TYR A 754 -9.77 -8.45 0.41
CA TYR A 754 -8.43 -7.84 0.43
C TYR A 754 -7.66 -8.24 1.69
N HIS A 755 -6.38 -7.89 1.76
CA HIS A 755 -5.43 -8.36 2.78
C HIS A 755 -5.41 -9.89 2.92
N ASN A 756 -4.98 -10.59 1.86
CA ASN A 756 -5.05 -12.06 1.77
C ASN A 756 -6.48 -12.60 1.93
N TYR A 757 -7.44 -11.88 1.37
CA TYR A 757 -8.87 -12.16 1.40
C TYR A 757 -9.54 -12.21 2.79
N THR A 758 -8.82 -11.99 3.90
CA THR A 758 -9.38 -11.98 5.27
C THR A 758 -10.26 -10.76 5.54
N CYS A 759 -10.03 -9.67 4.80
CA CYS A 759 -10.76 -8.43 4.94
C CYS A 759 -11.80 -8.28 3.84
N GLN A 760 -13.04 -7.99 4.21
CA GLN A 760 -14.13 -7.76 3.26
C GLN A 760 -14.67 -6.32 3.30
N HIS A 761 -15.02 -5.82 2.12
CA HIS A 761 -15.81 -4.61 1.90
C HIS A 761 -16.92 -4.91 0.88
N LEU A 762 -18.04 -4.19 0.97
CA LEU A 762 -19.20 -4.33 0.08
C LEU A 762 -19.54 -2.98 -0.55
N ILE A 763 -19.67 -2.94 -1.88
CA ILE A 763 -20.16 -1.78 -2.64
C ILE A 763 -21.56 -2.12 -3.16
N PHE A 764 -22.55 -1.30 -2.81
CA PHE A 764 -23.95 -1.48 -3.23
C PHE A 764 -24.21 -0.76 -4.55
N VAL A 765 -24.71 -1.46 -5.56
CA VAL A 765 -25.03 -0.88 -6.85
C VAL A 765 -26.54 -0.90 -7.08
N ARG A 766 -27.10 0.23 -7.51
CA ARG A 766 -28.50 0.39 -7.89
C ARG A 766 -28.63 1.18 -9.19
N GLN A 767 -29.44 0.69 -10.11
CA GLN A 767 -29.96 1.48 -11.23
C GLN A 767 -31.49 1.54 -11.15
N GLY A 768 -32.08 2.72 -11.27
CA GLY A 768 -33.54 2.93 -11.24
C GLY A 768 -34.10 3.42 -9.90
N ASP A 769 -35.27 4.06 -9.97
CA ASP A 769 -35.83 4.89 -8.89
C ASP A 769 -37.14 4.33 -8.32
N ALA A 770 -37.71 3.31 -8.96
CA ALA A 770 -39.03 2.78 -8.64
C ALA A 770 -39.15 2.30 -7.17
N PRO A 771 -40.31 2.47 -6.52
CA PRO A 771 -40.57 1.85 -5.23
C PRO A 771 -40.49 0.33 -5.33
N ASP A 772 -39.82 -0.31 -4.38
CA ASP A 772 -39.61 -1.77 -4.38
C ASP A 772 -39.46 -2.33 -2.96
N ALA A 773 -39.89 -3.57 -2.77
CA ALA A 773 -39.84 -4.26 -1.49
C ALA A 773 -38.53 -5.04 -1.35
N LEU A 774 -37.76 -4.77 -0.29
CA LEU A 774 -36.51 -5.47 0.03
C LEU A 774 -36.75 -6.89 0.59
N LEU A 775 -37.97 -7.16 1.04
CA LEU A 775 -38.48 -8.46 1.47
C LEU A 775 -39.64 -8.87 0.55
N GLU A 776 -39.80 -10.16 0.28
CA GLU A 776 -40.91 -10.68 -0.53
C GLU A 776 -42.25 -10.47 0.19
N GLY A 777 -43.25 -9.94 -0.52
CA GLY A 777 -44.55 -9.54 0.06
C GLY A 777 -44.48 -8.38 1.07
N GLY A 778 -43.34 -7.67 1.15
CA GLY A 778 -43.13 -6.55 2.05
C GLY A 778 -43.56 -5.19 1.49
N THR A 779 -43.60 -4.19 2.36
CA THR A 779 -43.83 -2.78 1.98
C THR A 779 -42.82 -2.31 0.93
N ARG A 780 -43.28 -1.56 -0.08
CA ARG A 780 -42.46 -1.06 -1.19
C ARG A 780 -41.85 0.30 -0.83
N TRP A 781 -40.53 0.40 -0.81
CA TRP A 781 -39.83 1.60 -0.34
C TRP A 781 -39.43 2.56 -1.46
N HIS A 782 -39.72 3.84 -1.27
CA HIS A 782 -39.25 4.90 -2.16
C HIS A 782 -37.74 5.13 -2.00
N ALA A 783 -37.03 5.36 -3.12
CA ALA A 783 -35.59 5.59 -3.11
C ALA A 783 -35.20 6.95 -2.51
N HIS A 784 -36.11 7.92 -2.50
CA HIS A 784 -35.86 9.35 -2.29
C HIS A 784 -36.39 9.85 -0.92
N ASN A 785 -35.93 11.02 -0.47
CA ASN A 785 -36.46 11.68 0.73
C ASN A 785 -37.56 12.69 0.37
N LEU A 786 -38.46 12.99 1.32
CA LEU A 786 -39.51 13.99 1.10
C LEU A 786 -38.92 15.43 1.07
N VAL A 787 -39.42 16.27 0.16
CA VAL A 787 -39.01 17.68 0.00
C VAL A 787 -40.17 18.63 0.31
N THR A 788 -41.38 18.29 -0.12
CA THR A 788 -42.64 18.98 0.25
C THR A 788 -43.72 17.95 0.53
N ALA A 789 -44.87 18.38 1.05
CA ALA A 789 -46.02 17.50 1.30
C ALA A 789 -46.45 16.60 0.13
N SER A 790 -46.11 16.96 -1.12
CA SER A 790 -46.46 16.24 -2.34
C SER A 790 -45.29 16.02 -3.31
N SER A 791 -44.04 16.13 -2.86
CA SER A 791 -42.86 15.89 -3.72
C SER A 791 -41.66 15.35 -2.95
N GLU A 792 -40.92 14.44 -3.57
CA GLU A 792 -39.65 13.90 -3.07
C GLU A 792 -38.45 14.62 -3.72
N THR A 793 -37.23 14.17 -3.42
CA THR A 793 -36.00 14.63 -4.08
C THR A 793 -35.91 14.11 -5.52
N GLU A 794 -35.05 14.71 -6.36
CA GLU A 794 -34.76 14.24 -7.72
C GLU A 794 -33.72 13.09 -7.76
N SER A 795 -33.08 12.81 -6.61
CA SER A 795 -31.93 11.92 -6.46
C SER A 795 -31.94 11.27 -5.06
N PRO A 796 -31.55 9.99 -4.91
CA PRO A 796 -31.47 9.33 -3.61
C PRO A 796 -30.29 9.83 -2.76
N LEU A 797 -29.35 10.58 -3.34
CA LEU A 797 -28.26 11.22 -2.59
C LEU A 797 -28.69 12.51 -1.88
N ASP A 798 -29.76 13.17 -2.33
CA ASP A 798 -30.17 14.44 -1.75
C ASP A 798 -30.80 14.23 -0.36
N GLU A 799 -30.41 15.07 0.60
CA GLU A 799 -30.86 14.94 1.99
C GLU A 799 -32.36 15.26 2.16
N GLY A 800 -32.92 16.07 1.26
CA GLY A 800 -34.32 16.48 1.29
C GLY A 800 -34.62 17.50 2.39
N SER A 801 -35.88 17.63 2.78
CA SER A 801 -36.33 18.63 3.76
C SER A 801 -36.38 18.07 5.18
N LEU A 802 -36.02 18.89 6.16
CA LEU A 802 -36.34 18.62 7.57
C LEU A 802 -37.74 19.16 7.89
N PHE A 803 -38.60 18.33 8.46
CA PHE A 803 -39.97 18.68 8.83
C PHE A 803 -40.08 18.73 10.34
N LYS A 804 -40.61 19.82 10.92
CA LYS A 804 -41.04 19.80 12.34
C LYS A 804 -42.18 18.78 12.50
N LEU A 805 -42.26 18.13 13.66
CA LEU A 805 -43.30 17.13 13.94
C LEU A 805 -44.71 17.68 13.58
N GLY A 806 -45.41 16.96 12.70
CA GLY A 806 -46.76 17.28 12.22
C GLY A 806 -46.90 18.54 11.37
N ASN A 807 -45.81 19.15 10.89
CA ASN A 807 -45.82 20.30 9.97
C ASN A 807 -45.40 19.89 8.56
N MET A 808 -46.34 19.99 7.61
CA MET A 808 -46.18 19.71 6.19
C MET A 808 -46.15 20.99 5.32
N THR A 809 -46.56 22.14 5.85
CA THR A 809 -46.57 23.43 5.11
C THR A 809 -45.26 24.19 5.12
N HIS A 810 -44.35 23.89 6.05
CA HIS A 810 -43.07 24.61 6.22
C HIS A 810 -41.85 23.67 6.22
N PRO A 811 -41.61 22.93 5.11
CA PRO A 811 -40.39 22.12 4.94
C PRO A 811 -39.12 22.98 4.97
N ILE A 812 -38.17 22.65 5.85
CA ILE A 812 -36.89 23.36 5.98
C ILE A 812 -35.91 22.85 4.93
N ALA A 813 -35.52 23.71 3.99
CA ALA A 813 -34.71 23.34 2.83
C ALA A 813 -33.31 22.78 3.20
N ALA A 814 -32.78 21.87 2.37
CA ALA A 814 -31.42 21.32 2.44
C ALA A 814 -30.30 22.38 2.51
N SER A 815 -30.50 23.54 1.86
CA SER A 815 -29.55 24.66 1.94
C SER A 815 -29.27 25.13 3.39
N ASN A 816 -30.24 24.99 4.30
CA ASN A 816 -30.09 25.33 5.71
C ASN A 816 -29.33 24.27 6.54
N GLN A 817 -29.10 23.07 5.99
CA GLN A 817 -28.56 21.91 6.71
C GLN A 817 -27.03 21.95 6.79
N VAL A 818 -26.50 23.12 7.13
CA VAL A 818 -25.09 23.43 7.36
C VAL A 818 -24.78 23.52 8.86
N ASN A 819 -23.58 23.09 9.26
CA ASN A 819 -22.92 23.59 10.47
C ASN A 819 -22.02 24.81 10.09
N GLN A 820 -21.77 25.72 11.03
CA GLN A 820 -21.00 26.95 10.80
C GLN A 820 -19.52 26.71 10.48
N ARG A 821 -18.92 25.65 11.05
CA ARG A 821 -17.58 25.20 10.72
C ARG A 821 -17.57 24.56 9.32
N VAL A 822 -16.52 24.78 8.52
CA VAL A 822 -16.32 24.07 7.25
C VAL A 822 -14.82 23.74 7.09
N PRO A 823 -14.43 22.50 6.74
CA PRO A 823 -15.27 21.31 6.56
C PRO A 823 -15.87 20.77 7.87
N TRP A 824 -16.88 19.91 7.76
CA TRP A 824 -17.69 19.37 8.87
C TRP A 824 -17.00 18.22 9.63
N ILE A 825 -15.81 18.51 10.18
CA ILE A 825 -14.93 17.61 10.94
C ILE A 825 -14.25 18.38 12.09
N ASN A 826 -13.89 17.68 13.18
CA ASN A 826 -13.41 18.29 14.44
C ASN A 826 -14.35 19.42 14.93
N VAL A 827 -15.65 19.14 14.97
CA VAL A 827 -16.70 20.09 15.38
C VAL A 827 -16.77 20.10 16.90
N LYS A 828 -16.48 21.23 17.54
CA LYS A 828 -16.46 21.38 18.99
C LYS A 828 -17.83 21.84 19.52
N PRO A 829 -18.13 21.75 20.83
CA PRO A 829 -19.45 22.13 21.36
C PRO A 829 -19.85 23.58 21.02
N GLY A 830 -18.88 24.50 20.98
CA GLY A 830 -19.06 25.90 20.58
C GLY A 830 -19.10 26.18 19.07
N ASP A 831 -18.89 25.18 18.21
CA ASP A 831 -19.17 25.28 16.76
C ASP A 831 -20.67 25.06 16.46
N PHE A 832 -21.50 24.85 17.50
CA PHE A 832 -22.95 24.86 17.43
C PHE A 832 -23.48 26.16 18.08
N PRO A 833 -24.43 26.91 17.48
CA PRO A 833 -24.73 28.26 17.93
C PRO A 833 -25.70 28.29 19.12
N ASP A 834 -25.29 28.89 20.24
CA ASP A 834 -26.12 28.98 21.45
C ASP A 834 -27.16 30.11 21.39
N TYR A 835 -28.38 29.78 20.96
CA TYR A 835 -29.52 30.68 20.95
C TYR A 835 -30.33 30.57 22.26
N GLN A 836 -30.42 31.66 23.02
CA GLN A 836 -31.06 31.69 24.35
C GLN A 836 -32.58 31.97 24.25
N GLU A 837 -33.43 31.41 25.13
CA GLU A 837 -34.90 31.59 25.01
C GLU A 837 -35.33 33.06 25.17
N ALA A 838 -34.58 33.87 25.93
CA ALA A 838 -34.81 35.30 26.05
C ALA A 838 -34.55 36.10 24.74
N GLU A 839 -33.97 35.46 23.73
CA GLU A 839 -33.50 36.07 22.48
C GLU A 839 -34.14 35.44 21.24
N LYS A 840 -35.47 35.22 21.27
CA LYS A 840 -36.22 34.53 20.20
C LYS A 840 -36.05 35.17 18.82
N ASP A 841 -35.89 36.49 18.77
CA ASP A 841 -35.63 37.25 17.53
C ASP A 841 -34.24 36.96 16.91
N LYS A 842 -33.37 36.22 17.61
CA LYS A 842 -32.06 35.73 17.12
C LYS A 842 -32.06 34.25 16.77
N PHE A 843 -33.17 33.53 16.92
CA PHE A 843 -33.26 32.11 16.52
C PHE A 843 -32.89 31.94 15.04
N PRO A 844 -32.45 30.75 14.60
CA PRO A 844 -31.99 30.59 13.23
C PRO A 844 -33.15 30.86 12.25
N ILE A 845 -32.91 31.81 11.34
CA ILE A 845 -33.74 32.08 10.16
C ILE A 845 -33.48 30.95 9.16
N LEU A 846 -34.56 30.40 8.59
CA LEU A 846 -34.53 29.19 7.78
C LEU A 846 -35.37 29.38 6.51
N LYS A 847 -34.75 29.09 5.36
CA LYS A 847 -35.45 29.05 4.07
C LYS A 847 -36.44 27.90 4.01
N ILE A 848 -37.70 28.21 3.71
CA ILE A 848 -38.79 27.24 3.55
C ILE A 848 -38.93 26.85 2.07
N VAL A 849 -39.09 25.56 1.75
CA VAL A 849 -39.29 25.14 0.35
C VAL A 849 -40.68 25.55 -0.14
N GLY A 850 -40.73 26.19 -1.30
CA GLY A 850 -41.98 26.66 -1.93
C GLY A 850 -42.48 28.01 -1.42
N GLN A 851 -41.71 28.73 -0.60
CA GLN A 851 -42.04 30.08 -0.11
C GLN A 851 -40.88 31.06 -0.43
N GLU A 852 -41.20 32.35 -0.60
CA GLU A 852 -40.18 33.40 -0.81
C GLU A 852 -39.63 33.96 0.51
N GLU A 853 -40.43 33.96 1.57
CA GLU A 853 -40.04 34.44 2.90
C GLU A 853 -39.31 33.33 3.70
N GLU A 854 -38.29 33.73 4.45
CA GLU A 854 -37.59 32.86 5.40
C GLU A 854 -38.20 33.00 6.81
N MET A 855 -38.20 31.92 7.60
CA MET A 855 -38.85 31.89 8.91
C MET A 855 -37.85 31.66 10.05
N ASN A 856 -38.01 32.38 11.17
CA ASN A 856 -37.36 32.02 12.43
C ASN A 856 -37.81 30.62 12.89
N TRP A 857 -36.90 29.83 13.44
CA TRP A 857 -37.21 28.52 14.04
C TRP A 857 -38.38 28.57 15.04
N GLY A 858 -38.54 29.67 15.79
CA GLY A 858 -39.63 29.84 16.78
C GLY A 858 -41.03 29.97 16.16
N ASP A 859 -41.13 30.45 14.92
CA ASP A 859 -42.40 30.73 14.25
C ASP A 859 -42.87 29.59 13.34
N ILE A 860 -41.96 28.69 12.92
CA ILE A 860 -42.31 27.45 12.22
C ILE A 860 -43.22 26.59 13.14
N PRO A 861 -44.50 26.34 12.79
CA PRO A 861 -45.42 25.62 13.67
C PRO A 861 -45.07 24.14 13.85
N THR A 862 -45.69 23.49 14.83
CA THR A 862 -45.57 22.04 15.09
C THR A 862 -46.78 21.58 15.90
N ILE A 863 -47.20 20.31 15.76
CA ILE A 863 -48.37 19.80 16.49
C ILE A 863 -48.14 19.76 18.00
N ASN A 864 -49.23 19.85 18.78
CA ASN A 864 -49.15 19.64 20.21
C ASN A 864 -48.88 18.16 20.50
N SER A 865 -47.86 17.90 21.30
CA SER A 865 -47.31 16.58 21.62
C SER A 865 -47.42 16.23 23.11
N SER A 866 -47.96 17.14 23.93
CA SER A 866 -47.96 17.07 25.39
C SER A 866 -48.88 15.98 25.94
N GLN A 867 -48.30 15.02 26.68
CA GLN A 867 -49.04 13.94 27.35
C GLN A 867 -50.09 14.45 28.35
N ASN A 868 -49.89 15.64 28.92
CA ASN A 868 -50.71 16.17 30.02
C ASN A 868 -51.95 16.96 29.58
N ASN A 869 -52.28 17.03 28.27
CA ASN A 869 -53.47 17.71 27.77
C ASN A 869 -54.33 16.77 26.90
N ALA A 870 -55.41 16.25 27.47
CA ALA A 870 -56.31 15.29 26.83
C ALA A 870 -56.94 15.79 25.51
N ASN A 871 -57.10 17.11 25.33
CA ASN A 871 -57.63 17.68 24.08
C ASN A 871 -56.60 17.72 22.94
N CYS A 872 -55.36 17.25 23.19
CA CYS A 872 -54.22 17.40 22.30
C CYS A 872 -53.26 16.19 22.34
N GLN A 873 -53.72 15.04 22.84
CA GLN A 873 -52.97 13.80 22.73
C GLN A 873 -53.12 13.25 21.31
N ILE A 874 -51.99 12.99 20.65
CA ILE A 874 -51.95 12.09 19.48
C ILE A 874 -52.61 10.77 19.92
N GLN A 875 -53.60 10.29 19.17
CA GLN A 875 -54.29 9.05 19.51
C GLN A 875 -53.53 7.84 18.95
N PRO A 876 -53.52 6.68 19.64
CA PRO A 876 -52.93 5.46 19.10
C PRO A 876 -53.49 5.12 17.71
N ASN A 877 -52.59 4.83 16.76
CA ASN A 877 -52.86 4.60 15.33
C ASN A 877 -53.29 5.83 14.50
N GLN A 878 -53.34 7.04 15.07
CA GLN A 878 -53.60 8.27 14.32
C GLN A 878 -52.30 8.82 13.69
N SER A 879 -52.35 9.13 12.39
CA SER A 879 -51.24 9.79 11.69
C SER A 879 -50.94 11.17 12.30
N MET A 880 -49.67 11.38 12.65
CA MET A 880 -49.14 12.63 13.19
C MET A 880 -49.15 13.78 12.17
N TRP A 881 -49.31 13.44 10.89
CA TRP A 881 -49.25 14.37 9.74
C TRP A 881 -50.64 14.76 9.20
N ASN A 882 -51.67 14.51 10.02
CA ASN A 882 -53.09 14.76 9.75
C ASN A 882 -53.80 15.45 10.95
N LEU A 883 -53.06 16.22 11.75
CA LEU A 883 -53.53 16.80 13.03
C LEU A 883 -53.73 18.33 12.99
N GLU A 884 -54.65 18.81 13.82
CA GLU A 884 -54.93 20.24 13.99
C GLU A 884 -53.97 20.88 14.99
N TYR A 885 -53.41 22.05 14.64
CA TYR A 885 -52.62 22.86 15.57
C TYR A 885 -53.52 23.82 16.34
N ASN A 886 -53.29 23.91 17.65
CA ASN A 886 -54.00 24.75 18.59
C ASN A 886 -52.99 25.49 19.48
N ARG A 887 -52.90 26.82 19.34
CA ARG A 887 -51.93 27.67 20.05
C ARG A 887 -52.46 28.18 21.41
N GLY A 888 -53.57 27.62 21.89
CA GLY A 888 -54.27 28.04 23.11
C GLY A 888 -55.55 28.82 22.83
N HIS A 889 -56.34 29.02 23.89
CA HIS A 889 -57.80 29.27 23.87
C HIS A 889 -58.37 30.42 23.00
N ASN A 890 -57.56 31.28 22.36
CA ASN A 890 -58.04 32.44 21.60
C ASN A 890 -57.43 32.61 20.18
N ASP A 891 -56.47 31.79 19.73
CA ASP A 891 -56.03 31.76 18.32
C ASP A 891 -56.55 30.47 17.66
N GLY A 892 -57.35 30.63 16.60
CA GLY A 892 -58.17 29.54 16.05
C GLY A 892 -57.36 28.37 15.49
N THR A 893 -57.96 27.18 15.49
CA THR A 893 -57.33 25.97 14.94
C THR A 893 -56.93 26.16 13.48
N LYS A 894 -55.69 25.75 13.17
CA LYS A 894 -55.10 25.83 11.83
C LYS A 894 -54.50 24.47 11.47
N TYR A 895 -54.79 23.97 10.28
CA TYR A 895 -54.10 22.80 9.74
C TYR A 895 -52.66 23.19 9.35
N VAL A 896 -51.66 22.41 9.75
CA VAL A 896 -50.25 22.65 9.41
C VAL A 896 -49.85 21.83 8.17
N GLY A 897 -50.74 21.83 7.18
CA GLY A 897 -50.66 20.96 6.00
C GLY A 897 -51.19 19.55 6.24
N LYS A 898 -51.10 18.73 5.19
CA LYS A 898 -51.45 17.31 5.17
C LYS A 898 -50.48 16.61 4.21
N PHE A 899 -50.07 15.38 4.51
CA PHE A 899 -49.34 14.56 3.52
C PHE A 899 -50.21 14.33 2.26
N ALA A 900 -49.60 14.48 1.08
CA ALA A 900 -50.28 14.59 -0.20
C ALA A 900 -49.50 14.00 -1.40
N LEU A 901 -48.45 13.19 -1.16
CA LEU A 901 -47.79 12.43 -2.21
C LEU A 901 -48.74 11.33 -2.72
N SER A 902 -48.91 11.21 -4.04
CA SER A 902 -49.87 10.28 -4.64
C SER A 902 -49.35 8.83 -4.60
N GLY A 903 -50.20 7.87 -4.26
CA GLY A 903 -49.88 6.44 -4.23
C GLY A 903 -49.12 5.96 -2.98
N ALA A 904 -48.48 6.88 -2.26
CA ALA A 904 -47.64 6.58 -1.12
C ALA A 904 -48.28 6.92 0.24
N ARG A 905 -47.62 6.50 1.31
CA ARG A 905 -47.77 6.98 2.69
C ARG A 905 -46.40 7.22 3.32
N ILE A 906 -46.37 7.81 4.51
CA ILE A 906 -45.14 7.89 5.33
C ILE A 906 -44.89 6.52 5.96
N ALA A 907 -43.62 6.14 6.11
CA ALA A 907 -43.24 4.89 6.77
C ALA A 907 -43.71 4.82 8.23
N GLU A 908 -44.15 3.66 8.67
CA GLU A 908 -44.60 3.35 10.02
C GLU A 908 -43.53 2.54 10.78
N PHE A 909 -43.68 2.40 12.10
CA PHE A 909 -42.77 1.58 12.93
C PHE A 909 -42.57 0.18 12.33
N ASN A 910 -43.66 -0.45 11.90
CA ASN A 910 -43.63 -1.82 11.37
C ASN A 910 -42.81 -1.96 10.09
N ASP A 911 -42.78 -0.95 9.22
CA ASP A 911 -42.00 -1.00 7.98
C ASP A 911 -40.50 -1.01 8.30
N PHE A 912 -40.05 -0.11 9.17
CA PHE A 912 -38.66 -0.06 9.64
C PHE A 912 -38.29 -1.30 10.47
N TYR A 913 -39.18 -1.76 11.35
CA TYR A 913 -38.95 -2.92 12.21
C TYR A 913 -38.79 -4.22 11.41
N ALA A 914 -39.53 -4.40 10.32
CA ALA A 914 -39.33 -5.52 9.39
C ALA A 914 -37.92 -5.55 8.78
N LEU A 915 -37.31 -4.39 8.53
CA LEU A 915 -35.91 -4.27 8.07
C LEU A 915 -34.88 -4.46 9.21
N PHE A 916 -35.31 -4.45 10.47
CA PHE A 916 -34.44 -4.64 11.64
C PHE A 916 -34.39 -6.11 12.11
N ASP A 917 -35.55 -6.70 12.36
CA ASP A 917 -35.69 -8.06 12.94
C ASP A 917 -35.30 -9.16 11.93
N SER A 918 -35.52 -8.93 10.64
CA SER A 918 -35.17 -9.88 9.57
C SER A 918 -33.68 -10.30 9.62
N ASP A 919 -33.44 -11.58 9.35
CA ASP A 919 -32.12 -12.17 9.18
C ASP A 919 -31.62 -12.07 7.72
N GLU A 920 -32.49 -11.80 6.74
CA GLU A 920 -32.09 -11.47 5.36
C GLU A 920 -31.51 -10.07 5.23
N ILE A 921 -31.92 -9.15 6.11
CA ILE A 921 -31.57 -7.72 6.04
C ILE A 921 -30.34 -7.39 6.89
N GLU A 922 -29.38 -6.75 6.26
CA GLU A 922 -28.16 -6.21 6.86
C GLU A 922 -28.04 -4.70 6.58
N GLN A 923 -27.15 -4.02 7.31
CA GLN A 923 -26.88 -2.59 7.14
C GLN A 923 -25.38 -2.35 6.84
N GLY A 924 -25.10 -1.54 5.81
CA GLY A 924 -23.77 -1.02 5.49
C GLY A 924 -23.77 0.51 5.54
N TYR A 925 -22.64 1.15 5.83
CA TYR A 925 -22.59 2.60 6.04
C TYR A 925 -21.39 3.22 5.33
N GLY A 926 -21.61 4.31 4.58
CA GLY A 926 -20.57 4.99 3.81
C GLY A 926 -21.13 5.90 2.71
N VAL A 927 -20.34 6.19 1.68
CA VAL A 927 -20.65 7.12 0.59
C VAL A 927 -21.40 6.47 -0.57
N LEU A 928 -22.54 7.03 -0.95
CA LEU A 928 -23.18 6.80 -2.24
C LEU A 928 -22.72 7.86 -3.25
N TYR A 929 -22.33 7.42 -4.45
CA TYR A 929 -22.07 8.29 -5.61
C TYR A 929 -23.23 8.24 -6.61
N GLY A 930 -23.57 9.40 -7.18
CA GLY A 930 -24.76 9.59 -8.00
C GLY A 930 -24.49 9.69 -9.50
N ASN A 931 -25.53 10.07 -10.26
CA ASN A 931 -25.54 10.14 -11.73
C ASN A 931 -24.35 10.88 -12.37
N GLU A 932 -23.87 11.92 -11.70
CA GLU A 932 -22.86 12.88 -12.18
C GLU A 932 -21.43 12.40 -11.84
N ALA A 933 -21.26 11.51 -10.86
CA ALA A 933 -19.96 11.03 -10.43
C ALA A 933 -19.42 9.88 -11.29
N THR A 934 -18.19 10.05 -11.77
CA THR A 934 -17.46 9.09 -12.63
C THR A 934 -16.34 8.33 -11.90
N GLU A 935 -15.87 8.79 -10.74
CA GLU A 935 -14.84 8.12 -9.93
C GLU A 935 -15.01 8.37 -8.41
N THR A 936 -14.27 7.62 -7.59
CA THR A 936 -14.18 7.87 -6.14
C THR A 936 -13.49 9.22 -5.86
N ALA A 937 -14.20 10.18 -5.26
CA ALA A 937 -13.62 11.47 -4.87
C ALA A 937 -12.66 11.34 -3.67
N THR A 938 -11.52 12.06 -3.71
CA THR A 938 -10.52 12.08 -2.63
C THR A 938 -10.84 13.11 -1.54
N ASP A 939 -11.43 14.25 -1.89
CA ASP A 939 -11.75 15.31 -0.92
C ASP A 939 -13.02 14.98 -0.13
N ILE A 940 -12.97 15.09 1.21
CA ILE A 940 -14.12 14.74 2.06
C ILE A 940 -15.36 15.60 1.82
N GLN A 941 -15.20 16.83 1.29
CA GLN A 941 -16.34 17.68 0.97
C GLN A 941 -17.02 17.20 -0.29
N GLN A 942 -16.26 16.83 -1.33
CA GLN A 942 -16.85 16.23 -2.53
C GLN A 942 -17.50 14.88 -2.17
N ALA A 943 -16.84 14.03 -1.39
CA ALA A 943 -17.36 12.72 -0.99
C ALA A 943 -18.60 12.75 -0.05
N TYR A 944 -18.85 13.84 0.69
CA TYR A 944 -19.92 13.90 1.69
C TYR A 944 -21.02 14.97 1.48
N ARG A 945 -20.83 15.97 0.61
CA ARG A 945 -21.71 17.18 0.60
C ARG A 945 -22.81 17.26 -0.46
N TYR A 946 -23.09 16.21 -1.23
CA TYR A 946 -24.18 16.24 -2.24
C TYR A 946 -25.51 16.72 -1.62
N ARG A 947 -26.19 17.71 -2.21
CA ARG A 947 -27.53 18.19 -1.79
C ARG A 947 -28.11 19.21 -2.76
N ALA A 948 -29.41 19.46 -2.68
CA ALA A 948 -30.05 20.58 -3.36
C ALA A 948 -29.45 21.96 -2.97
N GLY A 949 -29.24 22.82 -3.98
CA GLY A 949 -28.83 24.21 -3.79
C GLY A 949 -27.31 24.47 -3.82
N ILE A 950 -26.51 23.49 -4.25
CA ILE A 950 -25.10 23.65 -4.65
C ILE A 950 -24.88 23.04 -6.04
N ASP A 951 -23.70 23.24 -6.61
CA ASP A 951 -23.19 22.37 -7.68
C ASP A 951 -22.90 20.98 -7.11
N THR A 952 -23.25 19.92 -7.84
CA THR A 952 -23.19 18.52 -7.38
C THR A 952 -22.31 17.62 -8.25
N ASP A 953 -21.60 18.16 -9.24
CA ASP A 953 -20.78 17.35 -10.15
C ASP A 953 -19.66 16.59 -9.40
N GLY A 954 -19.61 15.27 -9.60
CA GLY A 954 -18.74 14.36 -8.84
C GLY A 954 -19.06 14.19 -7.35
N TYR A 955 -20.07 14.83 -6.77
CA TYR A 955 -20.34 14.76 -5.32
C TYR A 955 -20.98 13.42 -4.88
N GLY A 956 -20.63 13.01 -3.67
CA GLY A 956 -21.23 11.90 -2.94
C GLY A 956 -22.00 12.34 -1.69
N MET A 957 -22.81 11.43 -1.16
CA MET A 957 -23.53 11.57 0.11
C MET A 957 -23.18 10.42 1.05
N ARG A 958 -22.94 10.70 2.32
CA ARG A 958 -22.81 9.68 3.37
C ARG A 958 -24.17 9.23 3.88
N GLY A 959 -24.32 7.93 4.18
CA GLY A 959 -25.58 7.40 4.69
C GLY A 959 -25.53 5.93 5.11
N CYS A 960 -26.72 5.39 5.37
CA CYS A 960 -26.96 3.99 5.65
C CYS A 960 -27.56 3.30 4.42
N PHE A 961 -26.97 2.18 4.03
CA PHE A 961 -27.48 1.24 3.04
C PHE A 961 -28.15 0.10 3.78
N VAL A 962 -29.46 -0.06 3.60
CA VAL A 962 -30.19 -1.24 4.02
C VAL A 962 -30.30 -2.18 2.82
N TYR A 963 -29.92 -3.44 2.97
CA TYR A 963 -29.90 -4.39 1.86
C TYR A 963 -30.35 -5.79 2.26
N ASN A 964 -30.99 -6.48 1.31
CA ASN A 964 -31.21 -7.92 1.39
C ASN A 964 -29.97 -8.64 0.86
N LYS A 965 -29.37 -9.49 1.69
CA LYS A 965 -28.11 -10.20 1.39
C LYS A 965 -28.26 -11.36 0.39
N ASN A 966 -29.49 -11.81 0.15
CA ASN A 966 -29.83 -12.92 -0.75
C ASN A 966 -30.21 -12.43 -2.16
N THR A 967 -30.86 -11.25 -2.26
CA THR A 967 -31.41 -10.71 -3.52
C THR A 967 -30.68 -9.45 -4.01
N CYS A 968 -29.63 -9.02 -3.32
CA CYS A 968 -28.85 -7.79 -3.56
C CYS A 968 -29.66 -6.46 -3.57
N LYS A 969 -31.00 -6.51 -3.41
CA LYS A 969 -31.86 -5.32 -3.33
C LYS A 969 -31.38 -4.39 -2.23
N ASN A 970 -31.18 -3.12 -2.56
CA ASN A 970 -30.63 -2.14 -1.65
C ASN A 970 -31.33 -0.77 -1.72
N LEU A 971 -31.34 -0.09 -0.57
CA LEU A 971 -31.97 1.20 -0.33
C LEU A 971 -31.02 2.09 0.47
N PHE A 972 -30.95 3.37 0.13
CA PHE A 972 -30.06 4.34 0.76
C PHE A 972 -30.84 5.42 1.53
N PHE A 973 -30.44 5.59 2.78
CA PHE A 973 -30.90 6.63 3.69
C PHE A 973 -29.75 7.63 3.89
N PRO A 974 -29.80 8.83 3.28
CA PRO A 974 -28.82 9.87 3.54
C PRO A 974 -28.90 10.31 5.00
N ILE A 975 -27.76 10.67 5.60
CA ILE A 975 -27.71 11.21 6.98
C ILE A 975 -27.49 12.73 7.01
N GLY A 976 -27.74 13.40 5.89
CA GLY A 976 -27.47 14.82 5.69
C GLY A 976 -26.00 15.10 5.33
N ALA A 977 -25.79 16.17 4.55
CA ALA A 977 -24.48 16.57 4.04
C ALA A 977 -23.53 16.94 5.18
N SER A 978 -24.04 17.69 6.16
CA SER A 978 -23.36 17.99 7.43
C SER A 978 -23.21 16.78 8.35
N GLY A 979 -23.83 15.64 8.03
CA GLY A 979 -23.87 14.44 8.86
C GLY A 979 -24.85 14.57 10.03
N TYR A 980 -25.65 15.62 10.06
CA TYR A 980 -26.60 15.95 11.11
C TYR A 980 -28.01 15.99 10.53
N GLY A 981 -28.56 14.84 10.17
CA GLY A 981 -29.92 14.68 9.63
C GLY A 981 -31.01 14.84 10.69
N HIS A 982 -30.89 15.89 11.49
CA HIS A 982 -31.72 16.21 12.65
C HIS A 982 -31.46 17.66 13.08
N ARG A 983 -32.54 18.44 13.26
CA ARG A 983 -32.50 19.77 13.87
C ARG A 983 -33.33 19.80 15.15
N LYS A 984 -32.69 20.04 16.29
CA LYS A 984 -33.28 20.00 17.61
C LYS A 984 -34.09 21.25 17.95
N ARG A 985 -35.10 21.07 18.80
CA ARG A 985 -35.86 22.11 19.50
C ARG A 985 -34.97 23.07 20.30
N ALA A 986 -34.11 22.51 21.16
CA ALA A 986 -33.27 23.16 22.16
C ALA A 986 -32.29 22.12 22.77
N ASP A 987 -31.28 22.59 23.49
CA ASP A 987 -30.58 21.80 24.53
C ASP A 987 -31.10 22.16 25.94
N LEU A 988 -30.81 21.30 26.91
CA LEU A 988 -31.12 21.50 28.33
C LEU A 988 -29.86 21.96 29.09
N HIS A 989 -29.98 22.97 29.95
CA HIS A 989 -28.87 23.38 30.81
C HIS A 989 -28.49 22.29 31.84
N GLU A 990 -27.19 22.15 32.13
CA GLU A 990 -26.68 21.06 32.96
C GLU A 990 -27.28 21.07 34.38
N GLY A 991 -27.97 19.99 34.76
CA GLY A 991 -28.62 19.88 36.07
C GLY A 991 -30.00 20.53 36.16
N SER A 992 -30.50 21.16 35.09
CA SER A 992 -31.89 21.60 34.98
C SER A 992 -32.75 20.59 34.22
N SER A 993 -34.05 20.62 34.51
CA SER A 993 -35.10 19.87 33.78
C SER A 993 -36.08 20.79 33.04
N TRP A 994 -35.91 22.11 33.16
CA TRP A 994 -36.89 23.11 32.69
C TRP A 994 -36.26 24.36 32.08
N ASP A 995 -34.93 24.41 31.98
CA ASP A 995 -34.17 25.58 31.54
C ASP A 995 -33.44 25.25 30.24
N TYR A 996 -33.67 26.07 29.21
CA TYR A 996 -33.44 25.73 27.80
C TYR A 996 -32.62 26.79 27.07
N HIS A 997 -31.71 26.32 26.24
CA HIS A 997 -30.86 27.14 25.38
C HIS A 997 -30.65 26.46 24.03
N SER A 998 -29.74 26.94 23.18
CA SER A 998 -29.37 26.24 21.94
C SER A 998 -30.56 25.87 21.03
N PHE A 999 -31.51 26.79 20.83
CA PHE A 999 -32.74 26.53 20.06
C PHE A 999 -32.52 26.35 18.55
N GLY A 1000 -33.15 25.35 17.93
CA GLY A 1000 -33.14 25.17 16.48
C GLY A 1000 -31.82 24.66 15.89
N ILE A 1001 -30.94 24.06 16.70
CA ILE A 1001 -29.60 23.62 16.29
C ILE A 1001 -29.65 22.37 15.40
N LEU A 1002 -28.90 22.40 14.30
CA LEU A 1002 -28.61 21.23 13.48
C LEU A 1002 -27.53 20.37 14.15
N ARG A 1003 -27.94 19.26 14.78
CA ARG A 1003 -27.06 18.30 15.46
C ARG A 1003 -27.79 16.97 15.58
N TYR A 1004 -27.10 15.86 15.28
CA TYR A 1004 -27.66 14.52 15.38
C TYR A 1004 -28.14 14.15 16.81
N SER A 1005 -27.35 14.42 17.84
CA SER A 1005 -27.55 13.89 19.20
C SER A 1005 -28.66 14.56 20.03
N SER A 1006 -29.75 13.83 20.27
CA SER A 1006 -30.97 14.32 20.93
C SER A 1006 -30.77 14.85 22.37
N ASP A 1007 -29.79 14.34 23.13
CA ASP A 1007 -29.54 14.78 24.52
C ASP A 1007 -28.13 15.33 24.78
N ARG A 1008 -27.08 14.80 24.13
CA ARG A 1008 -25.68 15.18 24.41
C ARG A 1008 -25.25 16.35 23.52
N TYR A 1009 -24.95 17.49 24.14
CA TYR A 1009 -24.49 18.73 23.50
C TYR A 1009 -23.00 19.04 23.75
N THR A 1010 -22.34 18.26 24.60
CA THR A 1010 -20.92 18.35 24.95
C THR A 1010 -20.35 16.93 25.13
N THR A 1011 -19.08 16.81 25.53
CA THR A 1011 -18.44 15.51 25.79
C THR A 1011 -19.10 14.74 26.94
N TYR A 1012 -19.04 13.41 26.86
CA TYR A 1012 -19.59 12.52 27.89
C TYR A 1012 -18.77 12.64 29.19
N PRO A 1013 -19.41 12.77 30.36
CA PRO A 1013 -18.69 13.06 31.61
C PRO A 1013 -17.87 11.87 32.10
N GLU A 1014 -16.59 12.13 32.40
CA GLU A 1014 -15.64 11.17 32.98
C GLU A 1014 -16.25 10.43 34.19
N ASN A 1015 -16.75 11.22 35.14
CA ASN A 1015 -17.38 10.77 36.37
C ASN A 1015 -18.86 11.22 36.40
N GLY A 1016 -19.67 10.65 35.52
CA GLY A 1016 -21.11 10.89 35.44
C GLY A 1016 -21.83 10.73 36.79
N LYS A 1017 -22.82 11.59 37.04
CA LYS A 1017 -23.55 11.70 38.32
C LYS A 1017 -24.49 10.51 38.57
N LEU A 1018 -24.96 9.87 37.50
CA LEU A 1018 -25.73 8.62 37.53
C LEU A 1018 -24.84 7.42 37.17
N SER A 1019 -25.19 6.23 37.68
CA SER A 1019 -24.41 5.00 37.47
C SER A 1019 -24.18 4.64 36.00
N GLY A 1020 -25.15 4.92 35.13
CA GLY A 1020 -25.07 4.70 33.68
C GLY A 1020 -24.45 5.85 32.87
N GLU A 1021 -23.88 6.88 33.50
CA GLU A 1021 -23.29 8.05 32.83
C GLU A 1021 -21.75 8.11 32.84
N LYS A 1022 -21.07 7.10 33.38
CA LYS A 1022 -19.59 7.08 33.40
C LYS A 1022 -19.02 6.78 32.01
N LEU A 1023 -18.03 7.56 31.57
CA LEU A 1023 -17.38 7.38 30.27
C LEU A 1023 -16.82 5.95 30.09
N SER A 1024 -16.23 5.37 31.13
CA SER A 1024 -15.66 4.02 31.13
C SER A 1024 -16.68 2.88 30.89
N LEU A 1025 -17.98 3.17 30.92
CA LEU A 1025 -19.04 2.24 30.53
C LEU A 1025 -19.60 2.49 29.12
N LYS A 1026 -19.31 3.66 28.53
CA LYS A 1026 -19.88 4.14 27.26
C LYS A 1026 -18.85 4.91 26.40
N PRO A 1027 -17.63 4.38 26.19
CA PRO A 1027 -16.53 5.17 25.63
C PRO A 1027 -16.80 5.68 24.22
N LEU A 1028 -17.45 4.86 23.38
CA LEU A 1028 -17.81 5.22 22.00
C LEU A 1028 -18.92 6.30 21.91
N PHE A 1029 -19.42 6.81 23.04
CA PHE A 1029 -20.29 7.99 23.10
C PHE A 1029 -19.60 9.25 23.65
N TYR A 1030 -18.27 9.24 23.90
CA TYR A 1030 -17.51 10.41 24.40
C TYR A 1030 -17.85 11.71 23.67
N ASP A 1031 -17.82 11.68 22.35
CA ASP A 1031 -17.99 12.81 21.45
C ASP A 1031 -19.29 12.72 20.64
N LEU A 1032 -20.30 11.99 21.16
CA LEU A 1032 -21.61 11.79 20.53
C LEU A 1032 -22.27 13.11 20.06
N TYR A 1033 -21.95 14.23 20.71
CA TYR A 1033 -22.41 15.57 20.33
C TYR A 1033 -21.97 16.03 18.92
N MET A 1034 -20.88 15.50 18.39
CA MET A 1034 -20.39 15.78 17.02
C MET A 1034 -20.49 14.57 16.08
N ARG A 1035 -20.89 13.40 16.58
CA ARG A 1035 -20.95 12.18 15.75
C ARG A 1035 -22.08 12.26 14.72
N PRO A 1036 -21.85 11.77 13.49
CA PRO A 1036 -22.84 11.87 12.44
C PRO A 1036 -23.94 10.80 12.58
N GLY A 1037 -25.13 11.12 12.09
CA GLY A 1037 -26.32 10.28 12.10
C GLY A 1037 -27.55 11.07 11.67
N ALA A 1038 -28.69 10.40 11.55
CA ALA A 1038 -29.95 11.03 11.19
C ALA A 1038 -31.14 10.37 11.84
N ILE A 1039 -32.25 11.11 11.87
CA ILE A 1039 -33.51 10.67 12.43
C ILE A 1039 -34.59 10.80 11.36
N TYR A 1040 -35.43 9.78 11.26
CA TYR A 1040 -36.54 9.70 10.33
C TYR A 1040 -37.85 9.64 11.12
N TRP A 1041 -38.82 10.49 10.79
CA TRP A 1041 -40.14 10.42 11.41
C TRP A 1041 -40.94 9.21 10.94
N LEU A 1042 -41.80 8.71 11.84
CA LEU A 1042 -42.85 7.74 11.51
C LEU A 1042 -44.14 8.47 11.10
N ASP A 1043 -45.09 7.78 10.47
CA ASP A 1043 -46.44 8.32 10.27
C ASP A 1043 -47.22 8.43 11.59
N LYS A 1044 -47.09 7.41 12.44
CA LYS A 1044 -47.85 7.22 13.70
C LYS A 1044 -46.90 6.99 14.86
N GLU A 1045 -47.38 7.27 16.07
CA GLU A 1045 -46.74 6.78 17.28
C GLU A 1045 -46.94 5.27 17.47
N ALA A 1046 -45.94 4.60 18.04
CA ALA A 1046 -46.00 3.20 18.46
C ALA A 1046 -45.56 3.08 19.93
N THR A 1047 -46.03 2.04 20.63
CA THR A 1047 -45.75 1.84 22.06
C THR A 1047 -44.97 0.56 22.26
N MET A 1048 -43.77 0.70 22.83
CA MET A 1048 -42.86 -0.37 23.24
C MET A 1048 -42.89 -0.53 24.77
N GLU A 1049 -42.21 -1.54 25.32
CA GLU A 1049 -42.15 -1.76 26.77
C GLU A 1049 -41.40 -0.64 27.54
N ASP A 1050 -40.45 0.05 26.89
CA ASP A 1050 -39.70 1.18 27.47
C ASP A 1050 -40.38 2.55 27.27
N GLY A 1051 -41.32 2.66 26.31
CA GLY A 1051 -42.15 3.85 26.12
C GLY A 1051 -42.72 4.04 24.71
N THR A 1052 -43.23 5.24 24.44
CA THR A 1052 -43.72 5.63 23.11
C THR A 1052 -42.56 6.01 22.19
N THR A 1053 -42.53 5.49 20.96
CA THR A 1053 -41.66 5.93 19.86
C THR A 1053 -42.45 6.69 18.79
N ILE A 1054 -41.78 7.65 18.16
CA ILE A 1054 -42.31 8.47 17.05
C ILE A 1054 -41.31 8.64 15.89
N GLY A 1055 -40.13 8.00 15.98
CA GLY A 1055 -39.05 8.16 15.02
C GLY A 1055 -38.11 6.96 14.99
N TRP A 1056 -37.32 6.88 13.92
CA TRP A 1056 -36.27 5.89 13.70
C TRP A 1056 -34.90 6.58 13.68
N ASP A 1057 -33.93 6.00 14.37
CA ASP A 1057 -32.57 6.48 14.55
C ASP A 1057 -31.59 5.69 13.67
N ILE A 1058 -30.68 6.41 13.01
CA ILE A 1058 -29.59 5.87 12.18
C ILE A 1058 -28.28 6.45 12.72
N ASN A 1059 -27.66 5.72 13.67
CA ASN A 1059 -26.36 6.10 14.22
C ASN A 1059 -25.24 5.63 13.28
N TYR A 1060 -24.69 6.56 12.50
CA TYR A 1060 -23.64 6.22 11.55
C TYR A 1060 -22.34 5.80 12.24
N PHE A 1061 -22.07 6.19 13.49
CA PHE A 1061 -20.82 5.83 14.17
C PHE A 1061 -20.86 4.42 14.77
N THR A 1062 -21.89 4.10 15.55
CA THR A 1062 -22.01 2.78 16.25
C THR A 1062 -22.79 1.72 15.46
N PHE A 1063 -23.14 1.99 14.20
CA PHE A 1063 -23.91 1.09 13.31
C PHE A 1063 -25.32 0.74 13.81
N ASP A 1064 -25.91 1.65 14.58
CA ASP A 1064 -27.27 1.50 15.10
C ASP A 1064 -28.33 1.88 14.05
N PHE A 1065 -29.43 1.15 14.07
CA PHE A 1065 -30.57 1.28 13.16
C PHE A 1065 -31.79 0.77 13.93
N ASN A 1066 -32.40 1.63 14.74
CA ASN A 1066 -33.41 1.24 15.71
C ASN A 1066 -34.40 2.38 15.97
N HIS A 1067 -35.48 2.12 16.70
CA HIS A 1067 -36.45 3.13 17.09
C HIS A 1067 -35.90 4.09 18.16
N ILE A 1068 -36.46 5.31 18.23
CA ILE A 1068 -36.10 6.31 19.25
C ILE A 1068 -37.33 6.83 19.99
N SER A 1069 -37.24 6.92 21.32
CA SER A 1069 -38.36 7.26 22.19
C SER A 1069 -38.72 8.75 22.18
N ARG A 1070 -40.02 9.04 22.31
CA ARG A 1070 -40.65 10.36 22.16
C ARG A 1070 -39.97 11.47 22.96
N GLY A 1071 -39.59 11.19 24.21
CA GLY A 1071 -38.96 12.16 25.10
C GLY A 1071 -37.60 12.69 24.60
N LYS A 1072 -36.95 11.99 23.67
CA LYS A 1072 -35.73 12.46 22.99
C LYS A 1072 -36.02 13.52 21.94
N LEU A 1073 -37.16 13.42 21.25
CA LEU A 1073 -37.52 14.25 20.07
C LEU A 1073 -38.58 15.33 20.35
N SER A 1074 -39.21 15.27 21.52
CA SER A 1074 -40.42 16.02 21.84
C SER A 1074 -40.53 16.22 23.34
N LEU A 1075 -40.82 17.45 23.79
CA LEU A 1075 -40.97 17.78 25.21
C LEU A 1075 -42.33 18.40 25.54
N ASN A 1076 -42.83 19.32 24.71
CA ASN A 1076 -44.12 19.99 24.94
C ASN A 1076 -44.69 20.64 23.67
N VAL A 1077 -45.89 21.21 23.83
CA VAL A 1077 -46.70 22.03 22.91
C VAL A 1077 -45.94 22.81 21.83
N TYR A 1078 -44.79 23.39 22.15
CA TYR A 1078 -44.08 24.36 21.31
C TYR A 1078 -42.69 23.88 20.88
N ASN A 1079 -42.15 22.86 21.57
CA ASN A 1079 -40.77 22.39 21.43
C ASN A 1079 -40.77 20.91 20.97
N ASN A 1080 -40.80 20.73 19.66
CA ASN A 1080 -40.52 19.47 18.96
C ASN A 1080 -39.37 19.68 17.96
N ASP A 1081 -38.64 18.62 17.66
CA ASP A 1081 -37.52 18.64 16.71
C ASP A 1081 -38.00 18.69 15.25
N ALA A 1082 -37.05 18.71 14.31
CA ALA A 1082 -37.27 18.51 12.89
C ALA A 1082 -36.33 17.44 12.31
N CYS A 1083 -36.90 16.47 11.62
CA CYS A 1083 -36.23 15.24 11.15
C CYS A 1083 -36.64 14.95 9.68
N PHE A 1084 -36.00 13.97 9.05
CA PHE A 1084 -36.33 13.55 7.69
C PHE A 1084 -37.64 12.75 7.62
N ILE A 1085 -38.20 12.60 6.42
CA ILE A 1085 -39.35 11.75 6.12
C ILE A 1085 -39.03 10.86 4.92
N ARG A 1086 -39.39 9.58 5.03
CA ARG A 1086 -39.27 8.58 3.96
C ARG A 1086 -40.64 7.99 3.64
N CYS A 1087 -40.92 7.80 2.35
CA CYS A 1087 -42.20 7.31 1.86
C CYS A 1087 -42.16 5.83 1.48
N VAL A 1088 -43.35 5.22 1.47
CA VAL A 1088 -43.58 3.83 1.10
C VAL A 1088 -44.92 3.67 0.36
N GLU A 1089 -45.03 2.67 -0.50
CA GLU A 1089 -46.32 2.18 -1.02
C GLU A 1089 -46.70 0.88 -0.29
N ASP A 1090 -47.97 0.74 0.07
CA ASP A 1090 -48.53 -0.56 0.46
C ASP A 1090 -48.62 -1.50 -0.76
N GLU A 1091 -48.59 -2.81 -0.55
CA GLU A 1091 -48.69 -3.77 -1.65
C GLU A 1091 -50.08 -3.67 -2.33
N ASN A 1092 -50.08 -3.40 -3.64
CA ASN A 1092 -51.29 -3.19 -4.42
C ASN A 1092 -52.17 -4.45 -4.39
N THR A 1093 -53.34 -4.35 -3.74
CA THR A 1093 -54.34 -5.43 -3.61
C THR A 1093 -55.12 -5.71 -4.91
N THR A 1094 -54.50 -5.44 -6.06
CA THR A 1094 -55.13 -5.34 -7.40
C THR A 1094 -54.45 -6.20 -8.47
N THR A 1095 -54.00 -7.41 -8.09
CA THR A 1095 -53.98 -8.55 -9.03
C THR A 1095 -54.29 -9.86 -8.30
N ARG A 1096 -55.39 -10.52 -8.68
CA ARG A 1096 -55.79 -11.86 -8.23
C ARG A 1096 -56.63 -12.54 -9.31
#